data_AF-C7M989-F1
#
_entry.id   AF-C7M989-F1
#
_cell.length_a   1.000
_cell.length_b   1.000
_cell.length_c   1.000
_cell.angle_alpha   90.00
_cell.angle_beta   90.00
_cell.angle_gamma   90.00
#
_symmetry.space_group_name_H-M   'P 1'
#
loop_
_entity.id
_entity.type
_entity.pdbx_description
1 polymer ?
#
loop_
_entity_poly.entity_id
_entity_poly.type
_entity_poly.pdbx_seq_one_letter_code
_entity_poly.pdbx_strand_id
1 'polypeptide(L)'
;MNEYQEFLKSKERKVAEAGFELPDEELNPNLFNFQRYIVSKALRMGRYAIFADCGLGKTLMQLEWAHQVSKHTQKPVLILCPLAVAYQTISEGQKFGIKVEKYHDNEPLQGVYISNYEQLDNINTAQFVGVVLDESSILKNFTGKYKNALIKAFKNTPYKLCCTATPSPNDLNEIGNHSEFLNVLDAQDMRAKWFVRDEGMNNYRLKGHATNDFYGWISSWATMLTKPSDIGFSAEGYELPKLNYIEKEIQTQKRDNGMLFNPYSVSATEFQKELRNTLDQRIEAVAEIVNNSDEAFIVWVNQNEEEKKVLELIPDAVAVNGSEKTEVKEKKLLGFANGEFRVLVTKKKIAQFGMNFQNCHNQIFASLDFSFEGTYQAVRRSYRFGQTKEVNIYFITTDTMENVKQTRERKEQQFKEMQDQMNKFINGNAFGLLNSYEFKEVKTPNYWLMKGDSCIEIKRIPDNSVDLIIFSPPFSSLFTYSNYIHDMGNNESHEDFFKQYTFLLHDLYRILKPGRLMVCHTKDLAVYKNSSGYTGLYDFTGDHHRAVEAVGFKYHSKVNIWTDPVLEMQRTKTQRLLYKQLRKDSSYTGVGLPEYCTIFRKWEGNEEDWTPINNKNKENFPLDVWQHWASPTWNVEKGDIDHLHEVMEDYKVNTWFDIKRTDVLNGKKEATDLGDEKHIAPLQLSVIKRCVQMWSNKGETVFTPFLGIGSEIYEAVTLERYGIGIELKDKYFETAVKNINMVTEKQRQLTLF
;
A
#
# COMPACT_ATOMS: atom_id res chain seq x y z
N MET A 1 7.58 21.34 26.91
CA MET A 1 8.14 21.11 25.55
C MET A 1 7.48 22.17 24.65
N ASN A 2 8.00 22.54 23.47
CA ASN A 2 7.26 23.48 22.60
C ASN A 2 5.96 22.80 22.11
N GLU A 3 4.83 23.51 22.00
CA GLU A 3 3.53 22.96 21.57
C GLU A 3 3.63 22.16 20.26
N TYR A 4 4.45 22.63 19.31
CA TYR A 4 4.70 21.91 18.06
C TYR A 4 5.35 20.53 18.29
N GLN A 5 6.28 20.42 19.24
CA GLN A 5 6.92 19.14 19.57
C GLN A 5 5.93 18.18 20.26
N GLU A 6 4.98 18.71 21.03
CA GLU A 6 3.90 17.90 21.62
C GLU A 6 2.94 17.40 20.54
N PHE A 7 2.60 18.24 19.56
CA PHE A 7 1.84 17.85 18.38
C PHE A 7 2.56 16.75 17.58
N LEU A 8 3.86 16.88 17.31
CA LEU A 8 4.62 15.82 16.62
C LEU A 8 4.56 14.50 17.37
N LYS A 9 4.72 14.50 18.71
CA LYS A 9 4.57 13.28 19.51
C LYS A 9 3.20 12.64 19.39
N SER A 10 2.12 13.43 19.23
CA SER A 10 0.79 12.84 19.02
C SER A 10 0.64 12.10 17.68
N LYS A 11 1.51 12.34 16.70
CA LYS A 11 1.52 11.62 15.41
C LYS A 11 2.17 10.23 15.53
N GLU A 12 2.91 9.96 16.60
CA GLU A 12 3.45 8.62 16.88
C GLU A 12 2.32 7.70 17.37
N ARG A 13 1.57 7.10 16.43
CA ARG A 13 0.59 6.07 16.78
C ARG A 13 1.29 4.88 17.43
N LYS A 14 1.02 4.67 18.72
CA LYS A 14 1.04 3.33 19.29
C LYS A 14 -0.26 2.66 18.88
N VAL A 15 -0.20 1.47 18.29
CA VAL A 15 -1.38 0.60 18.19
C VAL A 15 -1.92 0.48 19.62
N ALA A 16 -3.17 0.87 19.84
CA ALA A 16 -3.76 0.84 21.18
C ALA A 16 -3.76 -0.61 21.68
N GLU A 17 -2.94 -0.87 22.70
CA GLU A 17 -2.92 -2.15 23.39
C GLU A 17 -4.29 -2.34 24.03
N ALA A 18 -5.08 -3.28 23.50
CA ALA A 18 -6.43 -3.57 23.96
C ALA A 18 -6.46 -4.86 24.81
N GLY A 19 -5.28 -5.44 25.06
CA GLY A 19 -5.10 -6.73 25.67
C GLY A 19 -4.69 -6.67 27.13
N PHE A 20 -3.91 -7.66 27.55
CA PHE A 20 -3.39 -7.78 28.91
C PHE A 20 -2.06 -8.52 28.90
N GLU A 21 -1.24 -8.27 29.91
CA GLU A 21 0.04 -8.96 30.12
C GLU A 21 -0.14 -10.13 31.09
N LEU A 22 0.64 -11.18 30.88
CA LEU A 22 0.76 -12.32 31.77
C LEU A 22 2.24 -12.65 31.97
N PRO A 23 2.65 -13.11 33.15
CA PRO A 23 3.95 -13.73 33.34
C PRO A 23 4.11 -14.97 32.45
N ASP A 24 5.31 -15.20 31.93
CA ASP A 24 5.59 -16.33 31.02
C ASP A 24 5.37 -17.70 31.68
N GLU A 25 5.37 -17.76 33.03
CA GLU A 25 5.08 -18.96 33.82
C GLU A 25 3.60 -19.35 33.82
N GLU A 26 2.70 -18.40 33.53
CA GLU A 26 1.25 -18.67 33.41
C GLU A 26 0.86 -19.21 32.04
N LEU A 27 1.76 -19.12 31.05
CA LEU A 27 1.57 -19.70 29.74
C LEU A 27 1.84 -21.20 29.73
N ASN A 28 1.24 -21.90 28.76
CA ASN A 28 1.45 -23.34 28.61
C ASN A 28 2.95 -23.72 28.59
N PRO A 29 3.41 -24.63 29.46
CA PRO A 29 4.82 -24.97 29.58
C PRO A 29 5.39 -25.66 28.33
N ASN A 30 4.53 -26.20 27.46
CA ASN A 30 4.93 -26.84 26.20
C ASN A 30 5.24 -25.85 25.08
N LEU A 31 5.01 -24.54 25.28
CA LEU A 31 5.40 -23.52 24.32
C LEU A 31 6.93 -23.38 24.29
N PHE A 32 7.50 -23.37 23.09
CA PHE A 32 8.89 -22.95 22.89
C PHE A 32 9.04 -21.46 23.20
N ASN A 33 10.25 -21.02 23.54
CA ASN A 33 10.51 -19.63 23.94
C ASN A 33 10.03 -18.60 22.91
N PHE A 34 10.23 -18.85 21.62
CA PHE A 34 9.75 -17.96 20.55
C PHE A 34 8.21 -17.93 20.47
N GLN A 35 7.55 -19.05 20.75
CA GLN A 35 6.08 -19.14 20.76
C GLN A 35 5.52 -18.39 21.96
N ARG A 36 6.15 -18.50 23.14
CA ARG A 36 5.77 -17.70 24.32
C ARG A 36 5.87 -16.21 24.02
N TYR A 37 6.98 -15.75 23.46
CA TYR A 37 7.16 -14.37 23.05
C TYR A 37 6.04 -13.87 22.12
N ILE A 38 5.68 -14.66 21.10
CA ILE A 38 4.60 -14.32 20.17
C ILE A 38 3.24 -14.28 20.90
N VAL A 39 2.94 -15.27 21.73
CA VAL A 39 1.67 -15.35 22.48
C VAL A 39 1.56 -14.20 23.48
N SER A 40 2.59 -13.92 24.27
CA SER A 40 2.63 -12.79 25.20
C SER A 40 2.41 -11.46 24.47
N LYS A 41 3.07 -11.25 23.33
CA LYS A 41 2.85 -10.07 22.48
C LYS A 41 1.41 -10.02 21.97
N ALA A 42 0.87 -11.12 21.44
CA ALA A 42 -0.50 -11.18 20.93
C ALA A 42 -1.56 -10.94 22.03
N LEU A 43 -1.31 -11.40 23.26
CA LEU A 43 -2.16 -11.16 24.42
C LEU A 43 -2.12 -9.69 24.85
N ARG A 44 -0.95 -9.06 24.90
CA ARG A 44 -0.80 -7.63 25.23
C ARG A 44 -1.53 -6.75 24.22
N MET A 45 -1.38 -7.04 22.94
CA MET A 45 -2.03 -6.28 21.87
C MET A 45 -3.55 -6.49 21.85
N GLY A 46 -4.02 -7.70 22.19
CA GLY A 46 -5.43 -8.11 22.17
C GLY A 46 -5.99 -8.32 20.75
N ARG A 47 -5.53 -7.55 19.77
CA ARG A 47 -5.81 -7.74 18.34
C ARG A 47 -4.51 -7.92 17.59
N TYR A 48 -4.28 -9.11 17.05
CA TYR A 48 -2.97 -9.47 16.53
C TYR A 48 -3.02 -10.48 15.39
N ALA A 49 -1.94 -10.54 14.62
CA ALA A 49 -1.74 -11.53 13.58
C ALA A 49 -0.45 -12.33 13.78
N ILE A 50 -0.55 -13.65 13.62
CA ILE A 50 0.56 -14.59 13.64
C ILE A 50 0.72 -15.15 12.22
N PHE A 51 1.67 -14.59 11.49
CA PHE A 51 2.05 -15.00 10.13
C PHE A 51 3.22 -15.99 10.17
N ALA A 52 2.98 -17.15 10.77
CA ALA A 52 4.00 -18.18 10.96
C ALA A 52 3.93 -19.25 9.87
N ASP A 53 5.09 -19.66 9.33
CA ASP A 53 5.18 -20.76 8.35
C ASP A 53 4.71 -22.11 8.94
N CYS A 54 4.52 -23.10 8.08
CA CYS A 54 4.04 -24.43 8.42
C CYS A 54 5.03 -25.17 9.33
N GLY A 55 4.50 -25.80 10.39
CA GLY A 55 5.29 -26.58 11.34
C GLY A 55 5.82 -25.79 12.56
N LEU A 56 5.65 -24.47 12.62
CA LEU A 56 6.08 -23.65 13.77
C LEU A 56 5.13 -23.72 14.99
N GLY A 57 4.14 -24.62 14.98
CA GLY A 57 3.22 -24.81 16.10
C GLY A 57 2.14 -23.74 16.25
N LYS A 58 1.60 -23.23 15.12
CA LYS A 58 0.48 -22.25 15.11
C LYS A 58 -0.71 -22.67 15.96
N THR A 59 -1.09 -23.95 15.92
CA THR A 59 -2.25 -24.42 16.68
C THR A 59 -2.07 -24.25 18.18
N LEU A 60 -0.89 -24.55 18.73
CA LEU A 60 -0.64 -24.35 20.16
C LEU A 60 -0.65 -22.86 20.52
N MET A 61 -0.04 -22.00 19.70
CA MET A 61 -0.07 -20.55 19.92
C MET A 61 -1.49 -19.97 19.92
N GLN A 62 -2.34 -20.38 18.96
CA GLN A 62 -3.71 -19.87 18.88
C GLN A 62 -4.62 -20.42 19.99
N LEU A 63 -4.42 -21.68 20.39
CA LEU A 63 -5.14 -22.31 21.49
C LEU A 63 -4.80 -21.65 22.82
N GLU A 64 -3.51 -21.41 23.06
CA GLU A 64 -3.07 -20.74 24.29
C GLU A 64 -3.63 -19.33 24.37
N TRP A 65 -3.52 -18.55 23.29
CA TRP A 65 -4.08 -17.21 23.25
C TRP A 65 -5.59 -17.22 23.55
N ALA A 66 -6.34 -18.12 22.91
CA ALA A 66 -7.79 -18.24 23.14
C ALA A 66 -8.13 -18.65 24.57
N HIS A 67 -7.35 -19.59 25.13
CA HIS A 67 -7.51 -20.06 26.50
C HIS A 67 -7.30 -18.92 27.50
N GLN A 68 -6.21 -18.16 27.37
CA GLN A 68 -5.88 -17.06 28.28
C GLN A 68 -6.88 -15.91 28.17
N VAL A 69 -7.33 -15.56 26.95
CA VAL A 69 -8.40 -14.55 26.77
C VAL A 69 -9.68 -15.00 27.46
N SER A 70 -10.10 -16.25 27.30
CA SER A 70 -11.30 -16.78 27.96
C SER A 70 -11.15 -16.83 29.48
N LYS A 71 -9.98 -17.20 29.98
CA LYS A 71 -9.64 -17.22 31.41
C LYS A 71 -9.71 -15.82 32.02
N HIS A 72 -9.05 -14.84 31.38
CA HIS A 72 -8.98 -13.45 31.84
C HIS A 72 -10.36 -12.76 31.86
N THR A 73 -11.14 -12.95 30.81
CA THR A 73 -12.43 -12.26 30.62
C THR A 73 -13.64 -13.00 31.19
N GLN A 74 -13.46 -14.26 31.60
CA GLN A 74 -14.53 -15.18 32.01
C GLN A 74 -15.64 -15.36 30.97
N LYS A 75 -15.30 -15.24 29.68
CA LYS A 75 -16.23 -15.28 28.54
C LYS A 75 -15.75 -16.25 27.45
N PRO A 76 -16.66 -16.72 26.57
CA PRO A 76 -16.29 -17.65 25.50
C PRO A 76 -15.45 -16.99 24.40
N VAL A 77 -14.52 -17.77 23.85
CA VAL A 77 -13.72 -17.43 22.65
C VAL A 77 -14.02 -18.44 21.54
N LEU A 78 -14.19 -17.96 20.31
CA LEU A 78 -14.47 -18.79 19.13
C LEU A 78 -13.23 -18.97 18.27
N ILE A 79 -12.95 -20.19 17.84
CA ILE A 79 -12.00 -20.51 16.78
C ILE A 79 -12.80 -20.85 15.52
N LEU A 80 -12.55 -20.13 14.43
CA LEU A 80 -13.04 -20.44 13.10
C LEU A 80 -11.92 -21.06 12.28
N CYS A 81 -12.14 -22.26 11.76
CA CYS A 81 -11.15 -22.98 10.97
C CYS A 81 -11.76 -23.61 9.71
N PRO A 82 -10.96 -24.09 8.74
CA PRO A 82 -11.48 -24.92 7.65
C PRO A 82 -12.08 -26.23 8.18
N LEU A 83 -13.04 -26.80 7.46
CA LEU A 83 -13.84 -27.96 7.89
C LEU A 83 -13.02 -29.15 8.42
N ALA A 84 -11.90 -29.48 7.77
CA ALA A 84 -11.05 -30.63 8.12
C ALA A 84 -10.13 -30.40 9.33
N VAL A 85 -10.07 -29.19 9.88
CA VAL A 85 -9.09 -28.80 10.91
C VAL A 85 -9.68 -28.86 12.33
N ALA A 86 -11.02 -28.84 12.44
CA ALA A 86 -11.69 -28.73 13.73
C ALA A 86 -11.35 -29.88 14.69
N TYR A 87 -11.42 -31.14 14.22
CA TYR A 87 -11.10 -32.30 15.03
C TYR A 87 -9.63 -32.35 15.45
N GLN A 88 -8.72 -32.02 14.52
CA GLN A 88 -7.29 -31.94 14.81
C GLN A 88 -7.00 -30.89 15.89
N THR A 89 -7.62 -29.72 15.80
CA THR A 89 -7.46 -28.65 16.80
C THR A 89 -7.98 -29.07 18.18
N ILE A 90 -9.11 -29.79 18.24
CA ILE A 90 -9.64 -30.34 19.49
C ILE A 90 -8.66 -31.36 20.10
N SER A 91 -8.12 -32.27 19.28
CA SER A 91 -7.14 -33.27 19.70
C SER A 91 -5.83 -32.62 20.19
N GLU A 92 -5.33 -31.59 19.48
CA GLU A 92 -4.18 -30.81 19.92
C GLU A 92 -4.45 -30.08 21.23
N GLY A 93 -5.64 -29.49 21.41
CA GLY A 93 -6.05 -28.90 22.68
C GLY A 93 -5.95 -29.90 23.84
N GLN A 94 -6.52 -31.09 23.68
CA GLN A 94 -6.46 -32.15 24.70
C GLN A 94 -5.01 -32.54 25.04
N LYS A 95 -4.15 -32.69 24.03
CA LYS A 95 -2.72 -32.99 24.22
C LYS A 95 -2.02 -31.98 25.11
N PHE A 96 -2.38 -30.70 25.02
CA PHE A 96 -1.75 -29.61 25.76
C PHE A 96 -2.57 -29.14 26.97
N GLY A 97 -3.63 -29.86 27.36
CA GLY A 97 -4.45 -29.54 28.53
C GLY A 97 -5.44 -28.40 28.32
N ILE A 98 -5.71 -28.00 27.08
CA ILE A 98 -6.67 -26.95 26.73
C ILE A 98 -7.95 -27.60 26.21
N LYS A 99 -9.05 -27.48 26.97
CA LYS A 99 -10.36 -28.00 26.56
C LYS A 99 -10.93 -27.15 25.42
N VAL A 100 -11.20 -27.78 24.29
CA VAL A 100 -11.86 -27.17 23.12
C VAL A 100 -13.15 -27.93 22.81
N GLU A 101 -14.26 -27.21 22.68
CA GLU A 101 -15.58 -27.79 22.42
C GLU A 101 -16.12 -27.36 21.05
N LYS A 102 -16.84 -28.25 20.36
CA LYS A 102 -17.56 -27.84 19.15
C LYS A 102 -18.75 -26.95 19.54
N TYR A 103 -18.96 -25.88 18.78
CA TYR A 103 -20.13 -25.02 18.97
C TYR A 103 -21.40 -25.70 18.42
N HIS A 104 -22.49 -25.68 19.20
CA HIS A 104 -23.76 -26.37 18.91
C HIS A 104 -25.00 -25.47 19.07
N ASP A 105 -24.87 -24.17 18.79
CA ASP A 105 -25.98 -23.19 18.83
C ASP A 105 -26.71 -23.05 20.17
N ASN A 106 -25.95 -23.23 21.26
CA ASN A 106 -26.38 -22.96 22.64
C ASN A 106 -25.64 -21.74 23.17
N GLU A 107 -26.12 -21.10 24.24
CA GLU A 107 -25.38 -20.03 24.92
C GLU A 107 -24.04 -20.56 25.45
N PRO A 108 -22.89 -20.15 24.87
CA PRO A 108 -21.60 -20.67 25.27
C PRO A 108 -21.18 -20.07 26.60
N LEU A 109 -20.74 -20.93 27.53
CA LEU A 109 -20.16 -20.51 28.82
C LEU A 109 -18.69 -20.12 28.64
N GLN A 110 -17.98 -19.82 29.72
CA GLN A 110 -16.54 -19.63 29.67
C GLN A 110 -15.85 -20.87 29.06
N GLY A 111 -15.05 -20.67 28.01
CA GLY A 111 -14.31 -21.73 27.34
C GLY A 111 -13.85 -21.37 25.93
N VAL A 112 -13.16 -22.31 25.29
CA VAL A 112 -12.73 -22.23 23.90
C VAL A 112 -13.66 -23.10 23.05
N TYR A 113 -14.33 -22.48 22.10
CA TYR A 113 -15.24 -23.14 21.17
C TYR A 113 -14.66 -23.13 19.76
N ILE A 114 -14.98 -24.15 18.96
CA ILE A 114 -14.54 -24.25 17.58
C ILE A 114 -15.72 -24.50 16.63
N SER A 115 -15.68 -23.84 15.48
CA SER A 115 -16.59 -24.06 14.37
C SER A 115 -15.88 -23.87 13.03
N ASN A 116 -16.54 -24.22 11.93
CA ASN A 116 -16.02 -23.97 10.59
C ASN A 116 -16.55 -22.66 10.01
N TYR A 117 -15.81 -22.11 9.04
CA TYR A 117 -16.18 -20.86 8.37
C TYR A 117 -17.57 -20.91 7.70
N GLU A 118 -17.96 -22.06 7.16
CA GLU A 118 -19.24 -22.26 6.47
C GLU A 118 -20.45 -22.20 7.42
N GLN A 119 -20.24 -22.31 8.74
CA GLN A 119 -21.29 -22.16 9.75
C GLN A 119 -21.45 -20.71 10.26
N LEU A 120 -20.74 -19.72 9.73
CA LEU A 120 -20.75 -18.35 10.26
C LEU A 120 -22.16 -17.77 10.42
N ASP A 121 -23.06 -18.02 9.46
CA ASP A 121 -24.45 -17.53 9.50
C ASP A 121 -25.30 -18.17 10.61
N ASN A 122 -24.87 -19.32 11.13
CA ASN A 122 -25.52 -20.07 12.21
C ASN A 122 -24.90 -19.77 13.59
N ILE A 123 -24.01 -18.78 13.70
CA ILE A 123 -23.31 -18.46 14.95
C ILE A 123 -23.73 -17.08 15.43
N ASN A 124 -24.24 -16.99 16.66
CA ASN A 124 -24.44 -15.72 17.32
C ASN A 124 -23.10 -15.15 17.80
N THR A 125 -22.37 -14.49 16.89
CA THR A 125 -21.03 -13.95 17.12
C THR A 125 -20.95 -12.93 18.26
N ALA A 126 -22.06 -12.29 18.65
CA ALA A 126 -22.11 -11.35 19.76
C ALA A 126 -21.89 -11.99 21.14
N GLN A 127 -22.03 -13.32 21.25
CA GLN A 127 -21.80 -14.05 22.50
C GLN A 127 -20.30 -14.20 22.82
N PHE A 128 -19.43 -14.07 21.82
CA PHE A 128 -18.00 -14.32 21.97
C PHE A 128 -17.21 -13.03 22.22
N VAL A 129 -16.37 -13.06 23.26
CA VAL A 129 -15.47 -11.94 23.60
C VAL A 129 -14.24 -11.90 22.69
N GLY A 130 -13.89 -13.04 22.12
CA GLY A 130 -12.71 -13.19 21.27
C GLY A 130 -12.97 -14.12 20.09
N VAL A 131 -12.23 -13.90 19.01
CA VAL A 131 -12.24 -14.77 17.83
C VAL A 131 -10.83 -15.06 17.33
N VAL A 132 -10.58 -16.31 16.96
CA VAL A 132 -9.39 -16.75 16.23
C VAL A 132 -9.82 -17.15 14.82
N LEU A 133 -9.16 -16.61 13.81
CA LEU A 133 -9.25 -17.07 12.43
C LEU A 133 -8.04 -17.95 12.11
N ASP A 134 -8.24 -19.26 12.17
CA ASP A 134 -7.25 -20.23 11.71
C ASP A 134 -7.29 -20.33 10.18
N GLU A 135 -6.12 -20.38 9.54
CA GLU A 135 -5.96 -20.15 8.09
C GLU A 135 -6.71 -18.89 7.58
N SER A 136 -6.44 -17.77 8.25
CA SER A 136 -7.00 -16.44 7.95
C SER A 136 -6.72 -15.91 6.53
N SER A 137 -5.96 -16.63 5.69
CA SER A 137 -5.82 -16.35 4.26
C SER A 137 -7.16 -16.44 3.50
N ILE A 138 -8.23 -16.90 4.15
CA ILE A 138 -9.62 -16.80 3.67
C ILE A 138 -10.07 -15.35 3.44
N LEU A 139 -9.50 -14.37 4.17
CA LEU A 139 -9.84 -12.95 4.06
C LEU A 139 -9.49 -12.34 2.69
N LYS A 140 -8.68 -13.01 1.87
CA LYS A 140 -8.17 -12.46 0.60
C LYS A 140 -9.09 -12.67 -0.62
N ASN A 141 -9.77 -13.82 -0.72
CA ASN A 141 -10.43 -14.24 -1.98
C ASN A 141 -11.69 -15.09 -1.85
N PHE A 142 -12.19 -15.38 -0.64
CA PHE A 142 -13.53 -15.93 -0.55
C PHE A 142 -14.49 -14.78 -0.89
N THR A 143 -15.40 -15.02 -1.86
CA THR A 143 -16.27 -14.00 -2.51
C THR A 143 -16.51 -12.79 -1.61
N GLY A 144 -16.26 -11.55 -2.08
CA GLY A 144 -16.22 -10.37 -1.20
C GLY A 144 -17.36 -10.24 -0.17
N LYS A 145 -18.52 -10.86 -0.46
CA LYS A 145 -19.61 -11.12 0.50
C LYS A 145 -19.17 -11.74 1.83
N TYR A 146 -18.41 -12.83 1.83
CA TYR A 146 -18.03 -13.58 3.05
C TYR A 146 -16.93 -12.88 3.85
N LYS A 147 -15.93 -12.30 3.18
CA LYS A 147 -14.96 -11.40 3.83
C LYS A 147 -15.69 -10.30 4.59
N ASN A 148 -16.62 -9.62 3.91
CA ASN A 148 -17.43 -8.57 4.50
C ASN A 148 -18.32 -9.11 5.64
N ALA A 149 -18.81 -10.35 5.54
CA ALA A 149 -19.57 -11.00 6.61
C ALA A 149 -18.71 -11.20 7.87
N LEU A 150 -17.48 -11.71 7.74
CA LEU A 150 -16.55 -11.87 8.87
C LEU A 150 -16.20 -10.52 9.53
N ILE A 151 -15.82 -9.53 8.72
CA ILE A 151 -15.48 -8.19 9.22
C ILE A 151 -16.67 -7.57 9.94
N LYS A 152 -17.89 -7.71 9.38
CA LYS A 152 -19.12 -7.19 9.98
C LYS A 152 -19.47 -7.92 11.28
N ALA A 153 -19.43 -9.26 11.27
CA ALA A 153 -19.82 -10.09 12.41
C ALA A 153 -18.94 -9.81 13.65
N PHE A 154 -17.63 -9.69 13.44
CA PHE A 154 -16.68 -9.47 14.53
C PHE A 154 -16.25 -8.01 14.69
N LYS A 155 -16.92 -7.04 14.05
CA LYS A 155 -16.51 -5.61 14.09
C LYS A 155 -16.27 -5.11 15.52
N ASN A 156 -17.17 -5.46 16.44
CA ASN A 156 -17.15 -5.02 17.84
C ASN A 156 -16.46 -5.99 18.80
N THR A 157 -15.90 -7.10 18.30
CA THR A 157 -15.23 -8.10 19.14
C THR A 157 -13.89 -7.53 19.64
N PRO A 158 -13.66 -7.48 20.97
CA PRO A 158 -12.48 -6.82 21.53
C PRO A 158 -11.18 -7.58 21.23
N TYR A 159 -11.19 -8.91 21.34
CA TYR A 159 -10.02 -9.75 21.11
C TYR A 159 -10.08 -10.46 19.76
N LYS A 160 -9.03 -10.34 18.94
CA LYS A 160 -9.01 -10.94 17.60
C LYS A 160 -7.63 -11.47 17.27
N LEU A 161 -7.56 -12.71 16.79
CA LEU A 161 -6.33 -13.32 16.34
C LEU A 161 -6.48 -13.83 14.90
N CYS A 162 -5.54 -13.48 14.03
CA CYS A 162 -5.43 -14.08 12.71
C CYS A 162 -4.19 -14.96 12.61
N CYS A 163 -4.36 -16.22 12.24
CA CYS A 163 -3.25 -17.15 12.05
C CYS A 163 -3.20 -17.58 10.58
N THR A 164 -2.03 -17.51 9.94
CA THR A 164 -1.82 -18.11 8.60
C THR A 164 -0.32 -18.16 8.26
N ALA A 165 0.08 -19.00 7.32
CA ALA A 165 1.42 -18.92 6.73
C ALA A 165 1.51 -17.90 5.58
N THR A 166 0.38 -17.59 4.94
CA THR A 166 0.32 -16.86 3.68
C THR A 166 -0.66 -15.69 3.77
N PRO A 167 -0.28 -14.56 4.42
CA PRO A 167 -1.21 -13.44 4.67
C PRO A 167 -1.64 -12.71 3.39
N SER A 168 -0.71 -12.48 2.46
CA SER A 168 -0.95 -11.78 1.19
C SER A 168 -0.16 -12.43 0.05
N PRO A 169 -0.52 -13.66 -0.35
CA PRO A 169 0.29 -14.46 -1.27
C PRO A 169 0.19 -14.05 -2.75
N ASN A 170 -0.77 -13.19 -3.10
CA ASN A 170 -0.94 -12.74 -4.48
C ASN A 170 -0.62 -11.25 -4.67
N ASP A 171 -0.97 -10.41 -3.69
CA ASP A 171 -0.81 -8.96 -3.73
C ASP A 171 -0.71 -8.40 -2.31
N LEU A 172 0.30 -7.56 -2.04
CA LEU A 172 0.51 -6.88 -0.76
C LEU A 172 -0.71 -6.07 -0.30
N ASN A 173 -1.52 -5.55 -1.23
CA ASN A 173 -2.76 -4.85 -0.92
C ASN A 173 -3.79 -5.76 -0.20
N GLU A 174 -3.69 -7.09 -0.33
CA GLU A 174 -4.54 -8.04 0.40
C GLU A 174 -4.37 -7.95 1.92
N ILE A 175 -3.21 -7.45 2.42
CA ILE A 175 -2.94 -7.28 3.86
C ILE A 175 -3.92 -6.31 4.53
N GLY A 176 -4.49 -5.38 3.74
CA GLY A 176 -5.50 -4.44 4.22
C GLY A 176 -6.73 -5.14 4.77
N ASN A 177 -7.06 -6.35 4.28
CA ASN A 177 -8.19 -7.12 4.79
C ASN A 177 -7.95 -7.65 6.21
N HIS A 178 -6.74 -8.10 6.53
CA HIS A 178 -6.37 -8.48 7.89
C HIS A 178 -6.37 -7.27 8.82
N SER A 179 -5.81 -6.15 8.37
CA SER A 179 -5.84 -4.88 9.11
C SER A 179 -7.27 -4.45 9.44
N GLU A 180 -8.17 -4.48 8.46
CA GLU A 180 -9.58 -4.11 8.63
C GLU A 180 -10.28 -5.05 9.61
N PHE A 181 -10.09 -6.37 9.47
CA PHE A 181 -10.64 -7.36 10.39
C PHE A 181 -10.15 -7.15 11.83
N LEU A 182 -8.86 -6.86 12.01
CA LEU A 182 -8.23 -6.60 13.31
C LEU A 182 -8.52 -5.19 13.86
N ASN A 183 -9.32 -4.38 13.17
CA ASN A 183 -9.60 -2.97 13.52
C ASN A 183 -8.33 -2.12 13.69
N VAL A 184 -7.29 -2.37 12.88
CA VAL A 184 -6.05 -1.59 12.89
C VAL A 184 -6.21 -0.34 12.01
N LEU A 185 -6.58 -0.55 10.76
CA LEU A 185 -6.83 0.48 9.76
C LEU A 185 -7.75 -0.08 8.66
N ASP A 186 -8.64 0.75 8.12
CA ASP A 186 -9.47 0.36 6.98
C ASP A 186 -8.60 0.06 5.75
N ALA A 187 -8.97 -0.95 4.96
CA ALA A 187 -8.21 -1.34 3.78
C ALA A 187 -8.10 -0.20 2.74
N GLN A 188 -9.05 0.73 2.69
CA GLN A 188 -9.00 1.90 1.81
C GLN A 188 -8.05 2.97 2.32
N ASP A 189 -8.09 3.25 3.62
CA ASP A 189 -7.17 4.21 4.25
C ASP A 189 -5.73 3.72 4.14
N MET A 190 -5.50 2.42 4.36
CA MET A 190 -4.22 1.78 4.09
C MET A 190 -3.78 1.99 2.64
N ARG A 191 -4.67 1.77 1.66
CA ARG A 191 -4.34 2.00 0.24
C ARG A 191 -3.98 3.45 -0.04
N ALA A 192 -4.76 4.40 0.47
CA ALA A 192 -4.49 5.82 0.27
C ALA A 192 -3.11 6.21 0.84
N LYS A 193 -2.78 5.67 2.01
CA LYS A 193 -1.51 5.94 2.70
C LYS A 193 -0.31 5.36 1.96
N TRP A 194 -0.32 4.08 1.61
CA TRP A 194 0.88 3.36 1.16
C TRP A 194 0.88 2.88 -0.29
N PHE A 195 -0.22 3.00 -1.03
CA PHE A 195 -0.31 2.48 -2.39
C PHE A 195 -0.71 3.55 -3.41
N VAL A 196 -0.31 3.34 -4.65
CA VAL A 196 -0.80 4.08 -5.82
C VAL A 196 -1.36 3.13 -6.86
N ARG A 197 -2.35 3.62 -7.62
CA ARG A 197 -2.91 2.87 -8.74
C ARG A 197 -1.91 2.80 -9.89
N ASP A 198 -1.71 1.60 -10.40
CA ASP A 198 -0.87 1.31 -11.57
C ASP A 198 -1.73 1.13 -12.83
N GLU A 199 -1.11 0.95 -14.00
CA GLU A 199 -1.84 0.70 -15.26
C GLU A 199 -2.66 -0.60 -15.19
N GLY A 200 -4.00 -0.46 -15.24
CA GLY A 200 -4.97 -1.56 -15.17
C GLY A 200 -6.10 -1.31 -14.18
N MET A 201 -7.23 -2.01 -14.32
CA MET A 201 -8.29 -1.97 -13.31
C MET A 201 -7.84 -2.75 -12.07
N ASN A 202 -7.76 -2.07 -10.92
CA ASN A 202 -7.45 -2.62 -9.59
C ASN A 202 -5.99 -3.03 -9.31
N ASN A 203 -5.01 -2.64 -10.13
CA ASN A 203 -3.60 -2.84 -9.81
C ASN A 203 -3.11 -1.73 -8.87
N TYR A 204 -2.56 -2.12 -7.72
CA TYR A 204 -1.94 -1.21 -6.76
C TYR A 204 -0.46 -1.56 -6.63
N ARG A 205 0.40 -0.54 -6.60
CA ARG A 205 1.81 -0.70 -6.25
C ARG A 205 2.12 0.08 -4.97
N LEU A 206 3.00 -0.47 -4.15
CA LEU A 206 3.50 0.20 -2.95
C LEU A 206 4.28 1.46 -3.35
N LYS A 207 4.11 2.55 -2.60
CA LYS A 207 4.88 3.79 -2.78
C LYS A 207 6.33 3.54 -2.35
N GLY A 208 7.30 3.82 -3.22
CA GLY A 208 8.71 3.50 -2.96
C GLY A 208 9.22 4.03 -1.61
N HIS A 209 8.97 5.32 -1.33
CA HIS A 209 9.34 5.98 -0.07
C HIS A 209 8.60 5.44 1.16
N ALA A 210 7.42 4.82 0.98
CA ALA A 210 6.57 4.37 2.07
C ALA A 210 6.80 2.88 2.42
N THR A 211 7.74 2.21 1.75
CA THR A 211 8.05 0.78 1.96
C THR A 211 8.39 0.48 3.42
N ASN A 212 9.29 1.26 4.01
CA ASN A 212 9.72 1.06 5.39
C ASN A 212 8.59 1.35 6.38
N ASP A 213 7.84 2.44 6.16
CA ASP A 213 6.69 2.79 7.00
C ASP A 213 5.59 1.72 6.92
N PHE A 214 5.33 1.16 5.74
CA PHE A 214 4.34 0.11 5.53
C PHE A 214 4.69 -1.18 6.28
N TYR A 215 5.91 -1.68 6.13
CA TYR A 215 6.33 -2.90 6.84
C TYR A 215 6.52 -2.69 8.34
N GLY A 216 6.94 -1.49 8.76
CA GLY A 216 6.92 -1.06 10.16
C GLY A 216 5.50 -1.04 10.74
N TRP A 217 4.53 -0.54 9.98
CA TRP A 217 3.13 -0.56 10.35
C TRP A 217 2.61 -2.00 10.48
N ILE A 218 2.87 -2.90 9.52
CA ILE A 218 2.44 -4.31 9.64
C ILE A 218 3.05 -4.97 10.89
N SER A 219 4.34 -4.79 11.14
CA SER A 219 5.03 -5.40 12.29
C SER A 219 4.56 -4.89 13.67
N SER A 220 3.83 -3.77 13.71
CA SER A 220 3.19 -3.26 14.93
C SER A 220 1.99 -4.11 15.40
N TRP A 221 1.31 -4.80 14.48
CA TRP A 221 0.11 -5.61 14.78
C TRP A 221 0.19 -7.05 14.27
N ALA A 222 1.31 -7.44 13.63
CA ALA A 222 1.57 -8.79 13.19
C ALA A 222 3.01 -9.22 13.50
N THR A 223 3.22 -10.52 13.68
CA THR A 223 4.55 -11.14 13.63
C THR A 223 4.60 -12.10 12.45
N MET A 224 5.61 -11.96 11.60
CA MET A 224 5.89 -12.89 10.51
C MET A 224 7.18 -13.65 10.79
N LEU A 225 7.19 -14.96 10.55
CA LEU A 225 8.37 -15.80 10.73
C LEU A 225 8.30 -17.09 9.88
N THR A 226 9.44 -17.46 9.31
CA THR A 226 9.67 -18.75 8.64
C THR A 226 10.41 -19.74 9.53
N LYS A 227 11.22 -19.22 10.45
CA LYS A 227 11.99 -19.95 11.44
C LYS A 227 12.16 -19.09 12.69
N PRO A 228 12.44 -19.67 13.87
CA PRO A 228 12.57 -18.89 15.10
C PRO A 228 13.67 -17.82 15.06
N SER A 229 14.73 -18.00 14.27
CA SER A 229 15.81 -17.03 14.15
C SER A 229 15.43 -15.74 13.43
N ASP A 230 14.32 -15.72 12.71
CA ASP A 230 13.78 -14.51 12.09
C ASP A 230 13.35 -13.46 13.14
N ILE A 231 13.11 -13.89 14.37
CA ILE A 231 12.73 -13.04 15.50
C ILE A 231 13.71 -13.15 16.69
N GLY A 232 14.96 -13.57 16.41
CA GLY A 232 16.04 -13.56 17.38
C GLY A 232 16.17 -14.79 18.29
N PHE A 233 15.47 -15.90 18.00
CA PHE A 233 15.56 -17.15 18.78
C PHE A 233 16.41 -18.22 18.08
N SER A 234 16.84 -19.27 18.80
CA SER A 234 17.57 -20.38 18.20
C SER A 234 16.70 -21.13 17.18
N ALA A 235 17.28 -21.43 16.01
CA ALA A 235 16.66 -22.26 14.98
C ALA A 235 17.06 -23.75 15.09
N GLU A 236 17.68 -24.16 16.19
CA GLU A 236 18.03 -25.56 16.45
C GLU A 236 16.77 -26.44 16.45
N GLY A 237 16.79 -27.55 15.71
CA GLY A 237 15.61 -28.41 15.48
C GLY A 237 14.63 -27.90 14.41
N TYR A 238 14.89 -26.73 13.83
CA TYR A 238 14.14 -26.12 12.73
C TYR A 238 14.94 -26.12 11.42
N GLU A 239 15.71 -27.18 11.18
CA GLU A 239 16.39 -27.42 9.91
C GLU A 239 15.50 -28.31 9.04
N LEU A 240 15.25 -27.86 7.82
CA LEU A 240 14.53 -28.66 6.84
C LEU A 240 15.54 -29.33 5.91
N PRO A 241 15.26 -30.56 5.47
CA PRO A 241 16.09 -31.24 4.48
C PRO A 241 16.03 -30.52 3.14
N LYS A 242 16.80 -30.98 2.16
CA LYS A 242 16.79 -30.39 0.82
C LYS A 242 15.40 -30.52 0.19
N LEU A 243 14.94 -29.45 -0.46
CA LEU A 243 13.73 -29.43 -1.28
C LEU A 243 14.14 -29.36 -2.75
N ASN A 244 13.81 -30.40 -3.52
CA ASN A 244 14.15 -30.51 -4.94
C ASN A 244 12.90 -30.19 -5.79
N TYR A 245 13.03 -29.24 -6.71
CA TYR A 245 12.03 -29.00 -7.75
C TYR A 245 12.49 -29.65 -9.05
N ILE A 246 11.70 -30.57 -9.58
CA ILE A 246 12.03 -31.37 -10.76
C ILE A 246 10.97 -31.09 -11.81
N GLU A 247 11.37 -30.60 -12.97
CA GLU A 247 10.45 -30.31 -14.07
C GLU A 247 10.50 -31.40 -15.13
N LYS A 248 9.31 -31.84 -15.57
CA LYS A 248 9.13 -32.69 -16.74
C LYS A 248 8.18 -31.97 -17.71
N GLU A 249 8.77 -31.34 -18.72
CA GLU A 249 8.03 -30.63 -19.75
C GLU A 249 7.55 -31.60 -20.85
N ILE A 250 6.26 -31.50 -21.20
CA ILE A 250 5.61 -32.24 -22.28
C ILE A 250 5.48 -31.33 -23.51
N GLN A 251 5.97 -31.81 -24.65
CA GLN A 251 5.86 -31.10 -25.92
C GLN A 251 4.46 -31.25 -26.50
N THR A 252 3.76 -30.13 -26.71
CA THR A 252 2.43 -30.13 -27.33
C THR A 252 2.51 -30.40 -28.83
N GLN A 253 1.51 -31.11 -29.37
CA GLN A 253 1.40 -31.26 -30.82
C GLN A 253 1.11 -29.92 -31.48
N LYS A 254 1.78 -29.64 -32.61
CA LYS A 254 1.56 -28.41 -33.39
C LYS A 254 0.09 -28.30 -33.82
N ARG A 255 -0.51 -27.14 -33.54
CA ARG A 255 -1.89 -26.82 -33.93
C ARG A 255 -1.94 -26.25 -35.33
N ASP A 256 -3.05 -26.48 -36.02
CA ASP A 256 -3.35 -25.78 -37.26
C ASP A 256 -3.93 -24.39 -36.93
N ASN A 257 -3.02 -23.47 -36.60
CA ASN A 257 -3.33 -22.10 -36.17
C ASN A 257 -2.74 -21.03 -37.09
N GLY A 258 -2.23 -21.42 -38.27
CA GLY A 258 -1.55 -20.52 -39.20
C GLY A 258 -0.18 -20.00 -38.73
N MET A 259 0.34 -20.46 -37.59
CA MET A 259 1.64 -20.07 -37.04
C MET A 259 2.69 -21.18 -37.20
N LEU A 260 3.97 -20.79 -37.20
CA LEU A 260 5.09 -21.74 -37.30
C LEU A 260 5.21 -22.63 -36.04
N PHE A 261 4.91 -22.07 -34.86
CA PHE A 261 4.95 -22.72 -33.55
C PHE A 261 3.65 -22.48 -32.77
N ASN A 262 3.35 -23.33 -31.79
CA ASN A 262 2.29 -23.04 -30.83
C ASN A 262 2.67 -21.82 -29.97
N PRO A 263 1.70 -20.99 -29.53
CA PRO A 263 2.00 -19.90 -28.61
C PRO A 263 2.54 -20.44 -27.28
N TYR A 264 3.63 -19.87 -26.79
CA TYR A 264 4.23 -20.22 -25.48
C TYR A 264 3.42 -19.71 -24.27
N SER A 265 2.26 -19.09 -24.50
CA SER A 265 1.42 -18.52 -23.44
C SER A 265 -0.03 -18.96 -23.62
N VAL A 266 -0.68 -19.36 -22.53
CA VAL A 266 -2.11 -19.71 -22.51
C VAL A 266 -2.93 -18.71 -21.72
N SER A 267 -4.08 -18.29 -22.26
CA SER A 267 -5.08 -17.57 -21.46
C SER A 267 -5.73 -18.50 -20.42
N ALA A 268 -6.39 -17.95 -19.39
CA ALA A 268 -7.07 -18.77 -18.37
C ALA A 268 -8.15 -19.71 -18.96
N THR A 269 -8.81 -19.30 -20.05
CA THR A 269 -9.83 -20.10 -20.74
C THR A 269 -9.20 -21.19 -21.60
N GLU A 270 -8.08 -20.89 -22.27
CA GLU A 270 -7.34 -21.86 -23.11
C GLU A 270 -6.56 -22.87 -22.28
N PHE A 271 -6.08 -22.48 -21.09
CA PHE A 271 -5.38 -23.34 -20.14
C PHE A 271 -6.15 -24.65 -19.86
N GLN A 272 -7.47 -24.57 -19.63
CA GLN A 272 -8.29 -25.77 -19.37
C GLN A 272 -8.43 -26.67 -20.60
N LYS A 273 -8.38 -26.09 -21.81
CA LYS A 273 -8.40 -26.84 -23.06
C LYS A 273 -7.04 -27.52 -23.30
N GLU A 274 -5.95 -26.82 -22.99
CA GLU A 274 -4.58 -27.35 -23.04
C GLU A 274 -4.42 -28.60 -22.19
N LEU A 275 -4.88 -28.55 -20.93
CA LEU A 275 -4.80 -29.68 -20.01
C LEU A 275 -5.54 -30.92 -20.54
N ARG A 276 -6.68 -30.73 -21.22
CA ARG A 276 -7.43 -31.84 -21.83
C ARG A 276 -6.73 -32.41 -23.05
N ASN A 277 -6.14 -31.56 -23.89
CA ASN A 277 -5.43 -32.00 -25.09
C ASN A 277 -4.16 -32.79 -24.77
N THR A 278 -3.52 -32.49 -23.63
CA THR A 278 -2.27 -33.11 -23.18
C THR A 278 -2.49 -34.16 -22.09
N LEU A 279 -3.75 -34.55 -21.84
CA LEU A 279 -4.13 -35.43 -20.73
C LEU A 279 -3.33 -36.73 -20.74
N ASP A 280 -3.34 -37.47 -21.84
CA ASP A 280 -2.69 -38.78 -21.91
C ASP A 280 -1.17 -38.66 -21.68
N GLN A 281 -0.49 -37.78 -22.42
CA GLN A 281 0.96 -37.58 -22.34
C GLN A 281 1.42 -37.16 -20.94
N ARG A 282 0.68 -36.25 -20.28
CA ARG A 282 1.01 -35.80 -18.93
C ARG A 282 0.80 -36.91 -17.90
N ILE A 283 -0.34 -37.60 -17.95
CA ILE A 283 -0.66 -38.63 -16.95
C ILE A 283 0.17 -39.90 -17.17
N GLU A 284 0.57 -40.22 -18.40
CA GLU A 284 1.58 -41.26 -18.68
C GLU A 284 2.93 -40.93 -18.04
N ALA A 285 3.40 -39.68 -18.13
CA ALA A 285 4.62 -39.25 -17.46
C ALA A 285 4.49 -39.29 -15.92
N VAL A 286 3.31 -38.96 -15.36
CA VAL A 286 3.03 -39.13 -13.93
C VAL A 286 3.14 -40.61 -13.54
N ALA A 287 2.48 -41.50 -14.29
CA ALA A 287 2.49 -42.93 -14.03
C ALA A 287 3.88 -43.53 -14.14
N GLU A 288 4.68 -43.11 -15.12
CA GLU A 288 6.09 -43.52 -15.26
C GLU A 288 6.91 -43.19 -14.00
N ILE A 289 6.74 -41.99 -13.44
CA ILE A 289 7.46 -41.58 -12.22
C ILE A 289 6.99 -42.40 -11.01
N VAL A 290 5.67 -42.55 -10.83
CA VAL A 290 5.09 -43.18 -9.63
C VAL A 290 5.24 -44.69 -9.64
N ASN A 291 5.10 -45.35 -10.78
CA ASN A 291 5.18 -46.82 -10.89
C ASN A 291 6.63 -47.34 -10.84
N ASN A 292 7.62 -46.48 -11.07
CA ASN A 292 9.05 -46.81 -10.93
C ASN A 292 9.58 -46.63 -9.49
N SER A 293 8.70 -46.46 -8.50
CA SER A 293 9.07 -46.28 -7.09
C SER A 293 8.06 -46.93 -6.16
N ASP A 294 8.54 -47.54 -5.08
CA ASP A 294 7.71 -48.09 -4.00
C ASP A 294 7.41 -47.05 -2.90
N GLU A 295 7.89 -45.82 -3.05
CA GLU A 295 7.69 -44.75 -2.07
C GLU A 295 6.27 -44.14 -2.14
N ALA A 296 5.87 -43.44 -1.08
CA ALA A 296 4.60 -42.75 -1.05
C ALA A 296 4.61 -41.51 -1.98
N PHE A 297 3.49 -41.28 -2.67
CA PHE A 297 3.30 -40.13 -3.57
C PHE A 297 1.99 -39.41 -3.30
N ILE A 298 2.00 -38.08 -3.44
CA ILE A 298 0.79 -37.27 -3.61
C ILE A 298 0.73 -36.76 -5.04
N VAL A 299 -0.34 -37.08 -5.77
CA VAL A 299 -0.60 -36.60 -7.13
C VAL A 299 -1.69 -35.52 -7.08
N TRP A 300 -1.29 -34.28 -7.34
CA TRP A 300 -2.17 -33.12 -7.39
C TRP A 300 -2.76 -32.95 -8.79
N VAL A 301 -4.08 -33.15 -8.90
CA VAL A 301 -4.85 -32.95 -10.14
C VAL A 301 -5.76 -31.73 -10.06
N ASN A 302 -6.21 -31.22 -11.20
CA ASN A 302 -7.17 -30.12 -11.30
C ASN A 302 -8.56 -30.61 -11.79
N GLN A 303 -8.57 -31.54 -12.74
CA GLN A 303 -9.77 -32.04 -13.41
C GLN A 303 -10.13 -33.46 -12.94
N ASN A 304 -11.40 -33.85 -13.10
CA ASN A 304 -11.85 -35.20 -12.71
C ASN A 304 -11.38 -36.26 -13.71
N GLU A 305 -11.17 -35.85 -14.96
CA GLU A 305 -10.65 -36.66 -16.05
C GLU A 305 -9.21 -37.07 -15.79
N GLU A 306 -8.40 -36.17 -15.23
CA GLU A 306 -7.04 -36.45 -14.75
C GLU A 306 -7.06 -37.47 -13.62
N GLU A 307 -7.92 -37.28 -12.62
CA GLU A 307 -8.08 -38.24 -11.52
C GLU A 307 -8.40 -39.64 -12.03
N LYS A 308 -9.39 -39.77 -12.93
CA LYS A 308 -9.77 -41.05 -13.53
C LYS A 308 -8.60 -41.72 -14.26
N LYS A 309 -7.89 -40.96 -15.11
CA LYS A 309 -6.76 -41.49 -15.87
C LYS A 309 -5.60 -41.91 -14.96
N VAL A 310 -5.34 -41.18 -13.88
CA VAL A 310 -4.32 -41.56 -12.89
C VAL A 310 -4.70 -42.89 -12.23
N LEU A 311 -5.96 -43.08 -11.82
CA LEU A 311 -6.44 -44.33 -11.23
C LEU A 311 -6.39 -45.51 -12.21
N GLU A 312 -6.55 -45.26 -13.51
CA GLU A 312 -6.40 -46.29 -14.55
C GLU A 312 -4.95 -46.75 -14.72
N LEU A 313 -3.98 -45.82 -14.67
CA LEU A 313 -2.55 -46.11 -14.90
C LEU A 313 -1.76 -46.46 -13.63
N ILE A 314 -2.30 -46.14 -12.45
CA ILE A 314 -1.69 -46.40 -11.14
C ILE A 314 -2.72 -47.16 -10.27
N PRO A 315 -2.80 -48.49 -10.39
CA PRO A 315 -3.90 -49.27 -9.79
C PRO A 315 -3.99 -49.23 -8.26
N ASP A 316 -2.90 -48.95 -7.55
CA ASP A 316 -2.84 -48.84 -6.09
C ASP A 316 -3.10 -47.41 -5.58
N ALA A 317 -3.45 -46.48 -6.46
CA ALA A 317 -3.79 -45.12 -6.11
C ALA A 317 -5.20 -44.99 -5.52
N VAL A 318 -5.33 -44.15 -4.49
CA VAL A 318 -6.60 -43.84 -3.85
C VAL A 318 -6.93 -42.36 -4.06
N ALA A 319 -8.07 -42.09 -4.68
CA ALA A 319 -8.54 -40.73 -4.93
C ALA A 319 -9.42 -40.19 -3.80
N VAL A 320 -9.29 -38.89 -3.53
CA VAL A 320 -10.19 -38.09 -2.69
C VAL A 320 -10.77 -36.96 -3.53
N ASN A 321 -12.07 -37.04 -3.83
CA ASN A 321 -12.77 -36.10 -4.70
C ASN A 321 -13.76 -35.21 -3.93
N GLY A 322 -14.14 -34.09 -4.54
CA GLY A 322 -14.98 -33.08 -3.88
C GLY A 322 -16.42 -33.53 -3.59
N SER A 323 -16.95 -34.46 -4.39
CA SER A 323 -18.32 -35.00 -4.27
C SER A 323 -18.50 -35.99 -3.12
N GLU A 324 -17.40 -36.52 -2.56
CA GLU A 324 -17.46 -37.41 -1.41
C GLU A 324 -17.97 -36.69 -0.15
N LYS A 325 -18.71 -37.44 0.68
CA LYS A 325 -19.12 -37.00 2.02
C LYS A 325 -17.89 -36.67 2.87
N THR A 326 -18.02 -35.68 3.75
CA THR A 326 -16.91 -35.19 4.60
C THR A 326 -16.21 -36.30 5.37
N GLU A 327 -16.97 -37.20 5.97
CA GLU A 327 -16.45 -38.35 6.74
C GLU A 327 -15.57 -39.30 5.90
N VAL A 328 -15.95 -39.51 4.63
CA VAL A 328 -15.20 -40.38 3.70
C VAL A 328 -13.88 -39.73 3.30
N LYS A 329 -13.91 -38.42 3.00
CA LYS A 329 -12.71 -37.65 2.68
C LYS A 329 -11.73 -37.67 3.85
N GLU A 330 -12.22 -37.42 5.06
CA GLU A 330 -11.43 -37.44 6.29
C GLU A 330 -10.78 -38.80 6.51
N LYS A 331 -11.54 -39.90 6.40
CA LYS A 331 -11.00 -41.27 6.54
C LYS A 331 -9.87 -41.56 5.56
N LYS A 332 -10.05 -41.21 4.27
CA LYS A 332 -9.02 -41.46 3.24
C LYS A 332 -7.76 -40.62 3.45
N LEU A 333 -7.91 -39.33 3.78
CA LEU A 333 -6.77 -38.44 4.03
C LEU A 333 -5.98 -38.87 5.27
N LEU A 334 -6.67 -39.30 6.34
CA LEU A 334 -6.02 -39.87 7.52
C LEU A 334 -5.35 -41.21 7.21
N GLY A 335 -6.00 -42.08 6.44
CA GLY A 335 -5.41 -43.35 6.01
C GLY A 335 -4.10 -43.16 5.25
N PHE A 336 -4.05 -42.17 4.35
CA PHE A 336 -2.79 -41.81 3.69
C PHE A 336 -1.73 -41.34 4.69
N ALA A 337 -2.07 -40.43 5.59
CA ALA A 337 -1.13 -39.91 6.60
C ALA A 337 -0.57 -41.02 7.50
N ASN A 338 -1.37 -42.05 7.79
CA ASN A 338 -0.99 -43.22 8.57
C ASN A 338 -0.23 -44.29 7.75
N GLY A 339 -0.07 -44.10 6.45
CA GLY A 339 0.63 -45.05 5.57
C GLY A 339 -0.20 -46.28 5.19
N GLU A 340 -1.54 -46.21 5.24
CA GLU A 340 -2.42 -47.32 4.85
C GLU A 340 -2.38 -47.62 3.34
N PHE A 341 -2.00 -46.64 2.52
CA PHE A 341 -1.80 -46.78 1.08
C PHE A 341 -0.72 -45.82 0.58
N ARG A 342 -0.13 -46.17 -0.57
CA ARG A 342 1.08 -45.53 -1.10
C ARG A 342 0.80 -44.24 -1.89
N VAL A 343 -0.26 -44.20 -2.69
CA VAL A 343 -0.50 -43.08 -3.62
C VAL A 343 -1.82 -42.39 -3.34
N LEU A 344 -1.76 -41.10 -3.00
CA LEU A 344 -2.93 -40.24 -2.84
C LEU A 344 -3.14 -39.38 -4.09
N VAL A 345 -4.34 -39.43 -4.67
CA VAL A 345 -4.73 -38.56 -5.78
C VAL A 345 -5.78 -37.58 -5.29
N THR A 346 -5.52 -36.28 -5.39
CA THR A 346 -6.49 -35.29 -4.93
C THR A 346 -6.27 -33.91 -5.54
N LYS A 347 -7.20 -33.00 -5.29
CA LYS A 347 -7.12 -31.60 -5.71
C LYS A 347 -6.57 -30.76 -4.57
N LYS A 348 -5.75 -29.75 -4.91
CA LYS A 348 -5.18 -28.80 -3.94
C LYS A 348 -6.26 -28.22 -3.03
N LYS A 349 -7.38 -27.76 -3.57
CA LYS A 349 -8.49 -27.19 -2.79
C LYS A 349 -9.08 -28.11 -1.70
N ILE A 350 -8.89 -29.42 -1.80
CA ILE A 350 -9.42 -30.40 -0.85
C ILE A 350 -8.40 -30.65 0.28
N ALA A 351 -7.14 -30.91 -0.07
CA ALA A 351 -6.13 -31.36 0.89
C ALA A 351 -5.04 -30.33 1.23
N GLN A 352 -5.13 -29.09 0.70
CA GLN A 352 -4.16 -28.03 1.00
C GLN A 352 -4.30 -27.46 2.42
N PHE A 353 -5.37 -27.77 3.17
CA PHE A 353 -5.62 -27.26 4.53
C PHE A 353 -5.59 -28.39 5.58
N GLY A 354 -5.06 -28.10 6.78
CA GLY A 354 -5.14 -28.98 7.97
C GLY A 354 -4.15 -30.14 8.06
N MET A 355 -4.03 -30.98 7.04
CA MET A 355 -3.40 -32.31 7.17
C MET A 355 -1.87 -32.33 7.33
N ASN A 356 -1.34 -33.35 8.01
CA ASN A 356 0.09 -33.68 8.08
C ASN A 356 0.40 -34.83 7.10
N PHE A 357 1.27 -34.61 6.11
CA PHE A 357 1.73 -35.66 5.19
C PHE A 357 3.27 -35.82 5.19
N GLN A 358 3.93 -35.65 6.34
CA GLN A 358 5.37 -35.88 6.46
C GLN A 358 5.79 -37.34 6.20
N ASN A 359 4.85 -38.28 6.22
CA ASN A 359 5.07 -39.66 5.79
C ASN A 359 5.39 -39.77 4.28
N CYS A 360 5.09 -38.73 3.50
CA CYS A 360 5.34 -38.64 2.08
C CYS A 360 6.34 -37.53 1.77
N HIS A 361 7.40 -37.85 1.04
CA HIS A 361 8.43 -36.92 0.59
C HIS A 361 8.47 -36.74 -0.93
N ASN A 362 7.51 -37.31 -1.67
CA ASN A 362 7.38 -37.12 -3.12
C ASN A 362 5.99 -36.56 -3.50
N GLN A 363 5.95 -35.43 -4.19
CA GLN A 363 4.70 -34.85 -4.69
C GLN A 363 4.79 -34.57 -6.19
N ILE A 364 3.71 -34.83 -6.92
CA ILE A 364 3.61 -34.55 -8.35
C ILE A 364 2.45 -33.60 -8.59
N PHE A 365 2.73 -32.45 -9.17
CA PHE A 365 1.72 -31.56 -9.73
C PHE A 365 1.50 -31.95 -11.18
N ALA A 366 0.53 -32.85 -11.40
CA ALA A 366 0.17 -33.30 -12.74
C ALA A 366 -0.27 -32.14 -13.63
N SER A 367 -0.90 -31.12 -13.01
CA SER A 367 -1.46 -29.95 -13.70
C SER A 367 -1.10 -28.67 -12.96
N LEU A 368 0.07 -28.11 -13.25
CA LEU A 368 0.48 -26.85 -12.62
C LEU A 368 -0.40 -25.68 -13.08
N ASP A 369 -0.89 -24.86 -12.14
CA ASP A 369 -1.73 -23.68 -12.41
C ASP A 369 -1.07 -22.38 -11.95
N PHE A 370 -1.78 -21.25 -12.15
CA PHE A 370 -1.30 -19.91 -11.80
C PHE A 370 -1.28 -19.61 -10.27
N SER A 371 -1.63 -20.58 -9.42
CA SER A 371 -1.78 -20.37 -7.97
C SER A 371 -0.51 -20.75 -7.21
N PHE A 372 0.34 -19.75 -6.94
CA PHE A 372 1.51 -19.90 -6.07
C PHE A 372 1.12 -20.41 -4.67
N GLU A 373 0.15 -19.77 -4.02
CA GLU A 373 -0.25 -20.14 -2.66
C GLU A 373 -0.69 -21.61 -2.54
N GLY A 374 -1.54 -22.06 -3.46
CA GLY A 374 -2.05 -23.44 -3.42
C GLY A 374 -0.92 -24.45 -3.57
N THR A 375 0.06 -24.17 -4.44
CA THR A 375 1.27 -24.98 -4.59
C THR A 375 2.14 -24.92 -3.35
N TYR A 376 2.39 -23.74 -2.79
CA TYR A 376 3.18 -23.55 -1.58
C TYR A 376 2.59 -24.32 -0.38
N GLN A 377 1.29 -24.16 -0.14
CA GLN A 377 0.57 -24.85 0.94
C GLN A 377 0.57 -26.37 0.76
N ALA A 378 0.42 -26.86 -0.48
CA ALA A 378 0.51 -28.29 -0.80
C ALA A 378 1.90 -28.87 -0.51
N VAL A 379 2.97 -28.20 -0.97
CA VAL A 379 4.36 -28.61 -0.71
C VAL A 379 4.64 -28.67 0.80
N ARG A 380 4.18 -27.67 1.56
CA ARG A 380 4.34 -27.59 3.01
C ARG A 380 3.60 -28.66 3.81
N ARG A 381 2.74 -29.49 3.18
CA ARG A 381 2.15 -30.67 3.84
C ARG A 381 3.18 -31.78 4.09
N SER A 382 4.15 -31.91 3.19
CA SER A 382 5.28 -32.83 3.29
C SER A 382 6.54 -32.15 3.82
N TYR A 383 6.78 -30.90 3.39
CA TYR A 383 8.00 -30.15 3.67
C TYR A 383 7.82 -29.18 4.86
N ARG A 384 7.91 -29.74 6.07
CA ARG A 384 7.73 -29.02 7.35
C ARG A 384 8.60 -29.64 8.46
N PHE A 385 8.78 -28.93 9.57
CA PHE A 385 9.70 -29.34 10.64
C PHE A 385 9.40 -30.73 11.20
N GLY A 386 10.44 -31.54 11.35
CA GLY A 386 10.35 -32.97 11.64
C GLY A 386 10.44 -33.88 10.40
N GLN A 387 10.48 -33.31 9.19
CA GLN A 387 10.78 -34.07 7.98
C GLN A 387 12.28 -34.40 7.96
N THR A 388 12.63 -35.67 7.82
CA THR A 388 14.03 -36.13 7.83
C THR A 388 14.52 -36.53 6.44
N LYS A 389 13.63 -36.69 5.46
CA LYS A 389 13.97 -37.05 4.08
C LYS A 389 13.97 -35.82 3.18
N GLU A 390 14.84 -35.81 2.18
CA GLU A 390 14.75 -34.84 1.09
C GLU A 390 13.38 -34.95 0.41
N VAL A 391 12.78 -33.79 0.12
CA VAL A 391 11.45 -33.73 -0.49
C VAL A 391 11.57 -33.40 -1.97
N ASN A 392 10.94 -34.20 -2.83
CA ASN A 392 10.96 -34.05 -4.27
C ASN A 392 9.59 -33.59 -4.79
N ILE A 393 9.58 -32.47 -5.49
CA ILE A 393 8.39 -31.86 -6.08
C ILE A 393 8.51 -31.91 -7.60
N TYR A 394 7.71 -32.76 -8.23
CA TYR A 394 7.67 -32.91 -9.68
C TYR A 394 6.61 -31.99 -10.28
N PHE A 395 7.00 -31.11 -11.19
CA PHE A 395 6.08 -30.30 -12.00
C PHE A 395 5.96 -30.91 -13.38
N ILE A 396 4.75 -31.37 -13.74
CA ILE A 396 4.43 -31.77 -15.10
C ILE A 396 3.87 -30.53 -15.81
N THR A 397 4.64 -30.00 -16.76
CA THR A 397 4.34 -28.76 -17.48
C THR A 397 4.24 -29.04 -18.97
N THR A 398 3.75 -28.07 -19.74
CA THR A 398 3.78 -28.11 -21.20
C THR A 398 4.58 -26.92 -21.73
N ASP A 399 5.12 -27.04 -22.94
CA ASP A 399 5.83 -25.97 -23.66
C ASP A 399 4.98 -24.69 -23.83
N THR A 400 3.65 -24.82 -23.81
CA THR A 400 2.66 -23.73 -23.92
C THR A 400 2.36 -23.01 -22.59
N MET A 401 2.92 -23.46 -21.47
CA MET A 401 2.60 -22.96 -20.11
C MET A 401 3.63 -21.98 -19.53
N GLU A 402 4.50 -21.40 -20.34
CA GLU A 402 5.59 -20.52 -19.86
C GLU A 402 5.06 -19.35 -19.01
N ASN A 403 3.94 -18.74 -19.42
CA ASN A 403 3.31 -17.65 -18.65
C ASN A 403 2.77 -18.08 -17.27
N VAL A 404 2.40 -19.36 -17.10
CA VAL A 404 1.99 -19.93 -15.81
C VAL A 404 3.19 -19.97 -14.88
N LYS A 405 4.34 -20.46 -15.38
CA LYS A 405 5.60 -20.57 -14.63
C LYS A 405 6.07 -19.19 -14.17
N GLN A 406 6.21 -18.25 -15.11
CA GLN A 406 6.66 -16.89 -14.83
C GLN A 406 5.76 -16.16 -13.83
N THR A 407 4.43 -16.35 -13.94
CA THR A 407 3.48 -15.75 -12.99
C THR A 407 3.68 -16.28 -11.57
N ARG A 408 3.95 -17.58 -11.43
CA ARG A 408 4.17 -18.23 -10.13
C ARG A 408 5.49 -17.79 -9.52
N GLU A 409 6.58 -17.79 -10.29
CA GLU A 409 7.91 -17.35 -9.85
C GLU A 409 7.89 -15.90 -9.37
N ARG A 410 7.23 -15.01 -10.13
CA ARG A 410 7.06 -13.61 -9.73
C ARG A 410 6.34 -13.49 -8.37
N LYS A 411 5.27 -14.25 -8.15
CA LYS A 411 4.54 -14.24 -6.87
C LYS A 411 5.36 -14.81 -5.73
N GLU A 412 6.12 -15.86 -5.97
CA GLU A 412 7.04 -16.44 -4.98
C GLU A 412 8.11 -15.43 -4.55
N GLN A 413 8.70 -14.72 -5.52
CA GLN A 413 9.70 -13.69 -5.25
C GLN A 413 9.12 -12.54 -4.42
N GLN A 414 7.93 -12.06 -4.77
CA GLN A 414 7.21 -11.04 -4.00
C GLN A 414 6.90 -11.49 -2.57
N PHE A 415 6.53 -12.76 -2.40
CA PHE A 415 6.27 -13.32 -1.08
C PHE A 415 7.56 -13.36 -0.24
N LYS A 416 8.69 -13.82 -0.79
CA LYS A 416 10.00 -13.83 -0.11
C LYS A 416 10.45 -12.44 0.29
N GLU A 417 10.35 -11.47 -0.62
CA GLU A 417 10.68 -10.06 -0.35
C GLU A 417 9.86 -9.50 0.81
N MET A 418 8.57 -9.81 0.88
CA MET A 418 7.73 -9.42 2.02
C MET A 418 8.23 -10.01 3.33
N GLN A 419 8.59 -11.30 3.38
CA GLN A 419 9.10 -11.93 4.61
C GLN A 419 10.41 -11.25 5.05
N ASP A 420 11.33 -11.05 4.11
CA ASP A 420 12.62 -10.42 4.39
C ASP A 420 12.48 -8.99 4.90
N GLN A 421 11.59 -8.20 4.30
CA GLN A 421 11.34 -6.83 4.76
C GLN A 421 10.72 -6.83 6.15
N MET A 422 9.68 -7.62 6.41
CA MET A 422 9.07 -7.71 7.74
C MET A 422 10.06 -8.17 8.81
N ASN A 423 10.92 -9.15 8.50
CA ASN A 423 11.95 -9.64 9.43
C ASN A 423 12.98 -8.55 9.77
N LYS A 424 13.35 -7.68 8.83
CA LYS A 424 14.23 -6.53 9.10
C LYS A 424 13.61 -5.57 10.13
N PHE A 425 12.30 -5.33 10.06
CA PHE A 425 11.61 -4.43 10.99
C PHE A 425 11.32 -5.06 12.35
N ILE A 426 11.11 -6.37 12.44
CA ILE A 426 10.93 -7.03 13.74
C ILE A 426 12.23 -7.04 14.55
N ASN A 427 13.39 -7.16 13.89
CA ASN A 427 14.71 -7.17 14.54
C ASN A 427 15.33 -5.77 14.69
N GLY A 428 14.85 -4.77 13.95
CA GLY A 428 15.29 -3.39 14.05
C GLY A 428 14.42 -2.60 15.03
N ASN A 429 14.98 -2.12 16.13
CA ASN A 429 14.31 -1.29 17.15
C ASN A 429 13.76 0.07 16.66
N ALA A 430 13.65 0.33 15.36
CA ALA A 430 13.23 1.62 14.81
C ALA A 430 11.79 1.54 14.27
N PHE A 431 10.83 1.59 15.19
CA PHE A 431 9.43 1.82 14.85
C PHE A 431 9.15 3.33 14.78
N GLY A 432 8.45 3.76 13.73
CA GLY A 432 7.86 5.10 13.66
C GLY A 432 8.36 5.96 12.50
N LEU A 433 7.64 7.06 12.28
CA LEU A 433 8.10 8.17 11.44
C LEU A 433 9.50 8.60 11.92
N LEU A 434 10.37 9.02 11.00
CA LEU A 434 11.68 9.54 11.38
C LEU A 434 11.48 10.81 12.22
N ASN A 435 11.86 10.72 13.50
CA ASN A 435 11.71 11.81 14.47
C ASN A 435 12.82 12.85 14.39
N SER A 436 13.89 12.56 13.66
CA SER A 436 15.03 13.46 13.50
C SER A 436 15.47 13.52 12.05
N TYR A 437 15.81 14.72 11.59
CA TYR A 437 16.51 14.96 10.33
C TYR A 437 17.83 15.66 10.61
N GLU A 438 18.83 15.44 9.77
CA GLU A 438 20.04 16.27 9.76
C GLU A 438 19.75 17.60 9.07
N PHE A 439 20.01 18.72 9.75
CA PHE A 439 19.93 20.05 9.14
C PHE A 439 21.14 20.30 8.23
N LYS A 440 20.89 20.83 7.02
CA LYS A 440 21.93 21.29 6.09
C LYS A 440 21.54 22.62 5.50
N GLU A 441 22.50 23.44 5.09
CA GLU A 441 22.20 24.68 4.37
C GLU A 441 23.21 24.95 3.26
N VAL A 442 22.74 25.65 2.23
CA VAL A 442 23.57 26.20 1.15
C VAL A 442 23.24 27.68 1.04
N LYS A 443 24.24 28.52 1.30
CA LYS A 443 24.09 29.98 1.25
C LYS A 443 25.05 30.58 0.23
N THR A 444 24.50 31.37 -0.67
CA THR A 444 25.22 32.09 -1.73
C THR A 444 24.79 33.57 -1.73
N PRO A 445 25.44 34.44 -2.53
CA PRO A 445 24.97 35.81 -2.71
C PRO A 445 23.57 35.93 -3.33
N ASN A 446 23.09 34.88 -4.01
CA ASN A 446 21.81 34.90 -4.73
C ASN A 446 20.69 34.16 -4.00
N TYR A 447 21.02 33.22 -3.10
CA TYR A 447 20.01 32.43 -2.40
C TYR A 447 20.50 31.83 -1.08
N TRP A 448 19.56 31.38 -0.25
CA TRP A 448 19.78 30.57 0.95
C TRP A 448 18.77 29.42 1.01
N LEU A 449 19.26 28.19 0.84
CA LEU A 449 18.43 26.98 0.92
C LEU A 449 18.76 26.22 2.20
N MET A 450 17.72 25.73 2.87
CA MET A 450 17.82 24.94 4.09
C MET A 450 17.16 23.59 3.90
N LYS A 451 17.83 22.54 4.39
CA LYS A 451 17.27 21.19 4.51
C LYS A 451 16.75 21.02 5.93
N GLY A 452 15.45 20.82 6.07
CA GLY A 452 14.80 20.60 7.37
C GLY A 452 13.29 20.85 7.34
N ASP A 453 12.67 20.80 8.53
CA ASP A 453 11.25 21.06 8.69
C ASP A 453 10.97 22.56 8.67
N SER A 454 10.07 22.99 7.80
CA SER A 454 9.64 24.38 7.64
C SER A 454 9.07 24.98 8.92
N CYS A 455 8.42 24.21 9.79
CA CYS A 455 7.94 24.70 11.10
C CYS A 455 9.06 24.97 12.12
N ILE A 456 10.26 24.42 11.87
CA ILE A 456 11.42 24.55 12.76
C ILE A 456 12.41 25.55 12.17
N GLU A 457 12.81 25.36 10.92
CA GLU A 457 13.92 26.09 10.31
C GLU A 457 13.56 27.52 9.91
N ILE A 458 12.27 27.82 9.69
CA ILE A 458 11.78 29.19 9.44
C ILE A 458 12.13 30.16 10.57
N LYS A 459 12.37 29.66 11.79
CA LYS A 459 12.76 30.47 12.96
C LYS A 459 14.15 31.08 12.83
N ARG A 460 14.96 30.60 11.88
CA ARG A 460 16.25 31.22 11.53
C ARG A 460 16.10 32.46 10.67
N ILE A 461 14.94 32.66 10.04
CA ILE A 461 14.65 33.81 9.20
C ILE A 461 14.17 34.95 10.11
N PRO A 462 14.78 36.15 10.05
CA PRO A 462 14.38 37.28 10.88
C PRO A 462 12.95 37.75 10.60
N ASP A 463 12.37 38.45 11.58
CA ASP A 463 11.07 39.09 11.44
C ASP A 463 11.12 40.16 10.35
N ASN A 464 10.02 40.29 9.59
CA ASN A 464 9.88 41.33 8.57
C ASN A 464 11.09 41.43 7.60
N SER A 465 11.67 40.28 7.20
CA SER A 465 12.83 40.25 6.31
C SER A 465 12.49 39.82 4.88
N VAL A 466 11.31 39.26 4.64
CA VAL A 466 10.88 38.73 3.34
C VAL A 466 9.93 39.70 2.63
N ASP A 467 10.10 39.89 1.32
CA ASP A 467 9.33 40.82 0.50
C ASP A 467 8.20 40.15 -0.30
N LEU A 468 8.32 38.85 -0.59
CA LEU A 468 7.28 38.05 -1.24
C LEU A 468 7.36 36.60 -0.75
N ILE A 469 6.24 36.02 -0.35
CA ILE A 469 6.12 34.58 -0.09
C ILE A 469 5.34 33.94 -1.25
N ILE A 470 5.85 32.86 -1.83
CA ILE A 470 5.13 32.09 -2.86
C ILE A 470 5.37 30.59 -2.68
N PHE A 471 4.31 29.80 -2.67
CA PHE A 471 4.41 28.35 -2.58
C PHE A 471 3.12 27.64 -2.98
N SER A 472 3.23 26.33 -3.18
CA SER A 472 2.11 25.38 -3.15
C SER A 472 2.19 24.57 -1.86
N PRO A 473 1.16 24.51 -1.00
CA PRO A 473 1.19 23.70 0.20
C PRO A 473 1.05 22.21 -0.16
N PRO A 474 1.49 21.30 0.73
CA PRO A 474 1.12 19.89 0.63
C PRO A 474 -0.41 19.75 0.70
N PHE A 475 -0.99 18.87 -0.14
CA PHE A 475 -2.43 18.68 -0.22
C PHE A 475 -2.93 17.60 0.76
N SER A 476 -2.91 17.87 2.07
CA SER A 476 -3.41 16.98 3.13
C SER A 476 -3.26 15.47 2.85
N SER A 477 -4.25 14.63 3.17
CA SER A 477 -4.18 13.15 3.11
C SER A 477 -3.98 12.53 1.72
N LEU A 478 -3.82 13.33 0.66
CA LEU A 478 -3.60 12.82 -0.71
C LEU A 478 -2.16 12.43 -0.98
N PHE A 479 -1.20 13.17 -0.43
CA PHE A 479 0.22 13.00 -0.76
C PHE A 479 1.08 13.02 0.50
N THR A 480 1.86 11.97 0.65
CA THR A 480 2.95 11.87 1.63
C THR A 480 4.25 12.00 0.85
N TYR A 481 5.13 12.92 1.27
CA TYR A 481 6.33 13.26 0.49
C TYR A 481 7.59 12.60 1.07
N SER A 482 7.56 12.26 2.36
CA SER A 482 8.63 11.65 3.14
C SER A 482 8.09 10.85 4.32
N ASN A 483 8.95 10.04 4.93
CA ASN A 483 8.67 9.27 6.14
C ASN A 483 9.00 10.02 7.44
N TYR A 484 9.27 11.33 7.38
CA TYR A 484 9.53 12.15 8.57
C TYR A 484 8.23 12.51 9.29
N ILE A 485 8.26 12.57 10.62
CA ILE A 485 7.08 12.94 11.42
C ILE A 485 6.61 14.37 11.17
N HIS A 486 7.59 15.19 10.81
CA HIS A 486 7.47 16.58 10.41
C HIS A 486 6.67 16.77 9.11
N ASP A 487 6.57 15.74 8.25
CA ASP A 487 5.83 15.86 7.00
C ASP A 487 4.33 16.05 7.25
N MET A 488 3.79 17.13 6.71
CA MET A 488 2.36 17.45 6.85
C MET A 488 1.46 16.45 6.12
N GLY A 489 1.98 15.72 5.14
CA GLY A 489 1.29 14.59 4.49
C GLY A 489 1.14 13.35 5.37
N ASN A 490 1.82 13.30 6.53
CA ASN A 490 1.68 12.22 7.52
C ASN A 490 0.60 12.49 8.59
N ASN A 491 -0.35 13.39 8.34
CA ASN A 491 -1.50 13.64 9.23
C ASN A 491 -2.68 12.71 8.92
N GLU A 492 -3.42 12.32 9.95
CA GLU A 492 -4.51 11.34 9.86
C GLU A 492 -5.81 11.94 9.33
N SER A 493 -6.00 13.24 9.54
CA SER A 493 -7.19 13.97 9.19
C SER A 493 -6.83 15.33 8.58
N HIS A 494 -7.78 15.92 7.84
CA HIS A 494 -7.65 17.30 7.37
C HIS A 494 -7.54 18.28 8.56
N GLU A 495 -8.20 17.98 9.68
CA GLU A 495 -8.13 18.79 10.89
C GLU A 495 -6.70 18.82 11.47
N ASP A 496 -6.06 17.66 11.61
CA ASP A 496 -4.69 17.57 12.13
C ASP A 496 -3.68 18.18 11.17
N PHE A 497 -3.92 18.05 9.86
CA PHE A 497 -3.17 18.79 8.85
C PHE A 497 -3.22 20.30 9.11
N PHE A 498 -4.41 20.89 9.29
CA PHE A 498 -4.53 22.33 9.51
C PHE A 498 -4.00 22.76 10.89
N LYS A 499 -4.07 21.91 11.92
CA LYS A 499 -3.38 22.14 13.21
C LYS A 499 -1.87 22.27 12.98
N GLN A 500 -1.26 21.32 12.28
CA GLN A 500 0.17 21.38 11.98
C GLN A 500 0.52 22.60 11.13
N TYR A 501 -0.28 22.87 10.11
CA TYR A 501 -0.07 23.94 9.16
C TYR A 501 -0.16 25.33 9.81
N THR A 502 -1.01 25.48 10.83
CA THR A 502 -1.16 26.73 11.58
C THR A 502 0.14 27.19 12.24
N PHE A 503 0.97 26.27 12.76
CA PHE A 503 2.29 26.62 13.28
C PHE A 503 3.16 27.31 12.23
N LEU A 504 3.17 26.79 11.00
CA LEU A 504 3.89 27.41 9.89
C LEU A 504 3.27 28.76 9.49
N LEU A 505 1.94 28.86 9.43
CA LEU A 505 1.24 30.08 9.03
C LEU A 505 1.58 31.29 9.93
N HIS A 506 1.71 31.08 11.24
CA HIS A 506 2.15 32.12 12.18
C HIS A 506 3.57 32.62 11.84
N ASP A 507 4.50 31.71 11.55
CA ASP A 507 5.86 32.08 11.18
C ASP A 507 5.93 32.75 9.79
N LEU A 508 5.08 32.35 8.83
CA LEU A 508 4.96 33.04 7.53
C LEU A 508 4.51 34.48 7.70
N TYR A 509 3.54 34.74 8.59
CA TYR A 509 3.10 36.09 8.91
C TYR A 509 4.22 36.91 9.57
N ARG A 510 4.99 36.30 10.47
CA ARG A 510 6.11 36.93 11.19
C ARG A 510 7.21 37.41 10.24
N ILE A 511 7.65 36.57 9.31
CA ILE A 511 8.80 36.89 8.43
C ILE A 511 8.45 37.86 7.30
N LEU A 512 7.18 37.92 6.88
CA LEU A 512 6.75 38.80 5.79
C LEU A 512 6.76 40.25 6.27
N LYS A 513 7.31 41.16 5.45
CA LYS A 513 7.27 42.60 5.74
C LYS A 513 5.84 43.14 5.72
N PRO A 514 5.54 44.15 6.55
CA PRO A 514 4.32 44.95 6.44
C PRO A 514 4.07 45.45 5.01
N GLY A 515 2.83 45.42 4.56
CA GLY A 515 2.41 45.84 3.23
C GLY A 515 2.72 44.86 2.09
N ARG A 516 3.41 43.74 2.35
CA ARG A 516 3.82 42.77 1.32
C ARG A 516 2.85 41.58 1.20
N LEU A 517 3.11 40.75 0.18
CA LEU A 517 2.18 39.74 -0.32
C LEU A 517 2.66 38.31 -0.07
N MET A 518 1.70 37.44 0.20
CA MET A 518 1.84 35.98 0.18
C MET A 518 0.94 35.40 -0.92
N VAL A 519 1.50 34.56 -1.76
CA VAL A 519 0.80 33.87 -2.86
C VAL A 519 0.79 32.39 -2.59
N CYS A 520 -0.39 31.80 -2.49
CA CYS A 520 -0.56 30.37 -2.28
C CYS A 520 -1.24 29.72 -3.49
N HIS A 521 -0.57 28.74 -4.08
CA HIS A 521 -1.14 27.89 -5.12
C HIS A 521 -1.94 26.74 -4.49
N THR A 522 -3.24 26.64 -4.78
CA THR A 522 -4.16 25.65 -4.17
C THR A 522 -5.09 25.04 -5.21
N LYS A 523 -5.72 23.92 -4.83
CA LYS A 523 -6.64 23.15 -5.66
C LYS A 523 -7.60 22.38 -4.77
N ASP A 524 -8.84 22.24 -5.21
CA ASP A 524 -9.83 21.41 -4.53
C ASP A 524 -9.61 19.91 -4.79
N LEU A 525 -9.96 19.10 -3.81
CA LEU A 525 -9.56 17.71 -3.76
C LEU A 525 -10.72 16.79 -4.18
N ALA A 526 -10.44 15.80 -5.03
CA ALA A 526 -11.46 14.82 -5.43
C ALA A 526 -11.76 13.83 -4.31
N VAL A 527 -13.06 13.63 -4.04
CA VAL A 527 -13.56 12.70 -3.01
C VAL A 527 -14.26 11.53 -3.69
N TYR A 528 -14.00 10.32 -3.23
CA TYR A 528 -14.52 9.09 -3.84
C TYR A 528 -15.49 8.36 -2.90
N LYS A 529 -16.60 7.85 -3.45
CA LYS A 529 -17.65 7.16 -2.68
C LYS A 529 -17.14 6.03 -1.81
N ASN A 530 -16.11 5.32 -2.28
CA ASN A 530 -15.58 4.19 -1.55
C ASN A 530 -14.86 4.67 -0.27
N SER A 531 -14.12 5.78 -0.31
CA SER A 531 -13.30 6.27 0.82
C SER A 531 -14.10 7.14 1.79
N SER A 532 -15.09 7.89 1.31
CA SER A 532 -15.73 8.96 2.11
C SER A 532 -17.25 8.82 2.17
N GLY A 533 -17.81 7.72 1.67
CA GLY A 533 -19.25 7.47 1.63
C GLY A 533 -20.01 8.19 0.50
N TYR A 534 -19.37 9.18 -0.15
CA TYR A 534 -19.93 9.91 -1.30
C TYR A 534 -18.84 10.28 -2.33
N THR A 535 -19.24 10.53 -3.58
CA THR A 535 -18.35 11.09 -4.61
C THR A 535 -18.58 12.59 -4.71
N GLY A 536 -17.53 13.38 -4.74
CA GLY A 536 -17.64 14.83 -4.80
C GLY A 536 -16.28 15.53 -4.74
N LEU A 537 -16.29 16.73 -4.17
CA LEU A 537 -15.10 17.54 -3.92
C LEU A 537 -14.99 17.90 -2.44
N TYR A 538 -13.75 18.03 -1.97
CA TYR A 538 -13.42 18.63 -0.69
C TYR A 538 -12.81 20.02 -0.94
N ASP A 539 -13.42 21.04 -0.31
CA ASP A 539 -13.07 22.46 -0.42
C ASP A 539 -11.79 22.78 0.38
N PHE A 540 -10.68 22.17 -0.04
CA PHE A 540 -9.36 22.44 0.54
C PHE A 540 -8.94 23.90 0.35
N THR A 541 -9.29 24.50 -0.79
CA THR A 541 -8.97 25.91 -1.07
C THR A 541 -9.65 26.84 -0.08
N GLY A 542 -10.93 26.58 0.26
CA GLY A 542 -11.66 27.35 1.25
C GLY A 542 -11.14 27.16 2.67
N ASP A 543 -10.80 25.94 3.07
CA ASP A 543 -10.21 25.69 4.40
C ASP A 543 -8.83 26.36 4.54
N HIS A 544 -8.01 26.29 3.49
CA HIS A 544 -6.73 27.01 3.42
C HIS A 544 -6.91 28.51 3.58
N HIS A 545 -7.86 29.10 2.85
CA HIS A 545 -8.18 30.52 2.95
C HIS A 545 -8.52 30.93 4.38
N ARG A 546 -9.43 30.19 5.03
CA ARG A 546 -9.86 30.45 6.41
C ARG A 546 -8.69 30.36 7.38
N ALA A 547 -7.82 29.36 7.24
CA ALA A 547 -6.65 29.19 8.09
C ALA A 547 -5.65 30.35 7.95
N VAL A 548 -5.43 30.85 6.74
CA VAL A 548 -4.54 31.99 6.47
C VAL A 548 -5.07 33.29 7.08
N GLU A 549 -6.36 33.58 6.93
CA GLU A 549 -6.94 34.79 7.51
C GLU A 549 -6.95 34.75 9.05
N ALA A 550 -7.10 33.56 9.64
CA ALA A 550 -7.08 33.37 11.08
C ALA A 550 -5.76 33.78 11.74
N VAL A 551 -4.62 33.70 11.04
CA VAL A 551 -3.31 34.13 11.57
C VAL A 551 -2.98 35.61 11.33
N GLY A 552 -3.90 36.37 10.70
CA GLY A 552 -3.80 37.83 10.57
C GLY A 552 -3.60 38.37 9.16
N PHE A 553 -3.35 37.51 8.17
CA PHE A 553 -3.37 37.92 6.76
C PHE A 553 -4.77 38.40 6.35
N LYS A 554 -4.84 39.27 5.33
CA LYS A 554 -6.12 39.62 4.69
C LYS A 554 -6.13 39.18 3.25
N TYR A 555 -7.27 38.65 2.81
CA TYR A 555 -7.49 38.34 1.41
C TYR A 555 -7.33 39.59 0.53
N HIS A 556 -6.50 39.48 -0.51
CA HIS A 556 -6.21 40.56 -1.44
C HIS A 556 -6.86 40.30 -2.81
N SER A 557 -6.54 39.15 -3.43
CA SER A 557 -7.09 38.76 -4.73
C SER A 557 -6.92 37.26 -4.96
N LYS A 558 -7.59 36.73 -6.00
CA LYS A 558 -7.46 35.32 -6.41
C LYS A 558 -7.44 35.23 -7.92
N VAL A 559 -6.51 34.44 -8.44
CA VAL A 559 -6.39 34.12 -9.86
C VAL A 559 -6.75 32.67 -10.08
N ASN A 560 -7.60 32.42 -11.07
CA ASN A 560 -8.01 31.09 -11.49
C ASN A 560 -7.07 30.58 -12.59
N ILE A 561 -6.50 29.39 -12.42
CA ILE A 561 -5.70 28.70 -13.43
C ILE A 561 -6.59 27.65 -14.10
N TRP A 562 -6.89 27.87 -15.36
CA TRP A 562 -7.79 27.03 -16.13
C TRP A 562 -7.19 25.64 -16.39
N THR A 563 -8.02 24.61 -16.23
CA THR A 563 -7.68 23.22 -16.51
C THR A 563 -8.57 22.65 -17.61
N ASP A 564 -7.94 22.08 -18.64
CA ASP A 564 -8.65 21.38 -19.71
C ASP A 564 -9.31 20.08 -19.19
N PRO A 565 -10.66 19.98 -19.22
CA PRO A 565 -11.37 18.79 -18.78
C PRO A 565 -11.09 17.56 -19.64
N VAL A 566 -10.73 17.71 -20.91
CA VAL A 566 -10.40 16.58 -21.80
C VAL A 566 -9.07 15.96 -21.38
N LEU A 567 -8.04 16.78 -21.19
CA LEU A 567 -6.73 16.31 -20.72
C LEU A 567 -6.81 15.72 -19.31
N GLU A 568 -7.59 16.35 -18.41
CA GLU A 568 -7.83 15.81 -17.08
C GLU A 568 -8.50 14.44 -17.14
N MET A 569 -9.56 14.30 -17.94
CA MET A 569 -10.27 13.03 -18.13
C MET A 569 -9.33 11.95 -18.69
N GLN A 570 -8.53 12.28 -19.71
CA GLN A 570 -7.60 11.33 -20.32
C GLN A 570 -6.56 10.81 -19.33
N ARG A 571 -6.07 11.66 -18.41
CA ARG A 571 -5.06 11.32 -17.39
C ARG A 571 -5.63 10.62 -16.17
N THR A 572 -6.72 11.14 -15.61
CA THR A 572 -7.29 10.67 -14.33
C THR A 572 -8.31 9.56 -14.51
N LYS A 573 -8.86 9.41 -15.73
CA LYS A 573 -10.00 8.54 -16.03
C LYS A 573 -11.20 8.76 -15.10
N THR A 574 -11.35 9.97 -14.58
CA THR A 574 -12.41 10.31 -13.62
C THR A 574 -13.80 10.18 -14.25
N GLN A 575 -14.73 9.55 -13.52
CA GLN A 575 -16.10 9.36 -14.01
C GLN A 575 -16.87 10.68 -14.16
N ARG A 576 -16.48 11.70 -13.38
CA ARG A 576 -17.09 13.04 -13.37
C ARG A 576 -17.04 13.72 -14.74
N LEU A 577 -16.04 13.41 -15.56
CA LEU A 577 -15.79 14.06 -16.85
C LEU A 577 -16.17 13.16 -18.05
N LEU A 578 -16.90 12.06 -17.81
CA LEU A 578 -17.33 11.17 -18.88
C LEU A 578 -18.58 11.72 -19.58
N TYR A 579 -18.48 11.97 -20.88
CA TYR A 579 -19.62 12.39 -21.71
C TYR A 579 -20.81 11.41 -21.66
N LYS A 580 -20.55 10.11 -21.44
CA LYS A 580 -21.60 9.11 -21.20
C LYS A 580 -22.45 9.44 -19.97
N GLN A 581 -21.83 9.93 -18.89
CA GLN A 581 -22.58 10.30 -17.68
C GLN A 581 -23.43 11.54 -17.96
N LEU A 582 -22.90 12.55 -18.64
CA LEU A 582 -23.69 13.73 -19.05
C LEU A 582 -24.97 13.34 -19.80
N ARG A 583 -24.86 12.41 -20.75
CA ARG A 583 -26.00 11.93 -21.53
C ARG A 583 -26.97 11.03 -20.77
N LYS A 584 -26.51 10.37 -19.70
CA LYS A 584 -27.32 9.42 -18.91
C LYS A 584 -28.01 10.13 -17.74
N ASP A 585 -27.23 10.83 -16.93
CA ASP A 585 -27.66 11.58 -15.76
C ASP A 585 -26.61 12.68 -15.50
N SER A 586 -26.95 13.91 -15.87
CA SER A 586 -26.04 15.06 -15.76
C SER A 586 -25.69 15.42 -14.32
N SER A 587 -26.44 14.94 -13.30
CA SER A 587 -26.12 15.16 -11.90
C SER A 587 -24.81 14.48 -11.45
N TYR A 588 -24.35 13.45 -12.18
CA TYR A 588 -23.05 12.80 -11.96
C TYR A 588 -21.90 13.45 -12.74
N THR A 589 -22.21 14.45 -13.57
CA THR A 589 -21.21 15.20 -14.34
C THR A 589 -20.72 16.38 -13.52
N GLY A 590 -19.42 16.65 -13.58
CA GLY A 590 -18.85 17.87 -13.01
C GLY A 590 -17.89 18.55 -13.97
N VAL A 591 -17.11 19.50 -13.47
CA VAL A 591 -16.20 20.33 -14.26
C VAL A 591 -14.74 19.91 -14.09
N GLY A 592 -13.88 20.33 -15.03
CA GLY A 592 -12.44 20.23 -14.84
C GLY A 592 -12.03 20.98 -13.57
N LEU A 593 -11.04 20.47 -12.84
CA LEU A 593 -10.62 21.07 -11.58
C LEU A 593 -9.66 22.23 -11.82
N PRO A 594 -10.12 23.49 -11.66
CA PRO A 594 -9.22 24.62 -11.69
C PRO A 594 -8.18 24.55 -10.58
N GLU A 595 -7.07 25.23 -10.81
CA GLU A 595 -6.06 25.55 -9.81
C GLU A 595 -6.16 27.04 -9.46
N TYR A 596 -5.64 27.47 -8.32
CA TYR A 596 -5.82 28.84 -7.86
C TYR A 596 -4.54 29.41 -7.28
N CYS A 597 -4.17 30.62 -7.69
CA CYS A 597 -3.23 31.45 -6.94
C CYS A 597 -4.03 32.43 -6.07
N THR A 598 -4.09 32.17 -4.77
CA THR A 598 -4.75 33.06 -3.80
C THR A 598 -3.71 33.98 -3.19
N ILE A 599 -3.96 35.28 -3.24
CA ILE A 599 -3.06 36.33 -2.78
C ILE A 599 -3.60 36.92 -1.48
N PHE A 600 -2.73 37.01 -0.50
CA PHE A 600 -2.97 37.61 0.80
C PHE A 600 -1.96 38.72 1.07
N ARG A 601 -2.35 39.68 1.89
CA ARG A 601 -1.50 40.80 2.29
C ARG A 601 -1.40 40.92 3.80
N LYS A 602 -0.22 41.27 4.29
CA LYS A 602 0.02 41.66 5.68
C LYS A 602 -0.24 43.16 5.82
N TRP A 603 -1.38 43.52 6.42
CA TRP A 603 -1.82 44.92 6.61
C TRP A 603 -1.38 45.52 7.96
N GLU A 604 -0.29 45.02 8.53
CA GLU A 604 0.24 45.52 9.80
C GLU A 604 0.98 46.86 9.62
N GLY A 605 1.05 47.68 10.66
CA GLY A 605 1.88 48.90 10.69
C GLY A 605 1.28 50.10 9.96
N ASN A 606 2.08 51.16 9.82
CA ASN A 606 1.71 52.39 9.09
C ASN A 606 2.08 52.25 7.61
N GLU A 607 1.14 52.58 6.71
CA GLU A 607 1.34 52.44 5.26
C GLU A 607 2.47 53.33 4.71
N GLU A 608 2.74 54.45 5.38
CA GLU A 608 3.81 55.39 5.00
C GLU A 608 5.22 54.76 5.12
N ASP A 609 5.38 53.76 5.98
CA ASP A 609 6.65 53.05 6.20
C ASP A 609 6.85 51.90 5.19
N TRP A 610 5.83 51.58 4.39
CA TRP A 610 5.89 50.45 3.47
C TRP A 610 6.74 50.78 2.26
N THR A 611 7.69 49.89 1.95
CA THR A 611 8.47 49.99 0.72
C THR A 611 7.59 49.66 -0.50
N PRO A 612 7.40 50.58 -1.46
CA PRO A 612 6.53 50.35 -2.60
C PRO A 612 7.15 49.41 -3.65
N ILE A 613 6.30 48.66 -4.35
CA ILE A 613 6.69 47.87 -5.52
C ILE A 613 6.53 48.74 -6.76
N ASN A 614 7.59 49.44 -7.17
CA ASN A 614 7.53 50.50 -8.18
C ASN A 614 8.58 50.38 -9.31
N ASN A 615 9.30 49.25 -9.40
CA ASN A 615 10.33 49.04 -10.42
C ASN A 615 9.79 48.71 -11.83
N LYS A 616 8.50 48.98 -12.10
CA LYS A 616 7.80 48.70 -13.37
C LYS A 616 7.52 50.01 -14.12
N ASN A 617 7.80 50.03 -15.42
CA ASN A 617 7.54 51.16 -16.30
C ASN A 617 7.09 50.66 -17.69
N LYS A 618 6.77 51.60 -18.60
CA LYS A 618 6.27 51.27 -19.95
C LYS A 618 7.25 50.44 -20.80
N GLU A 619 8.55 50.49 -20.49
CA GLU A 619 9.59 49.79 -21.26
C GLU A 619 9.79 48.35 -20.76
N ASN A 620 9.77 48.14 -19.43
CA ASN A 620 10.06 46.84 -18.82
C ASN A 620 8.81 46.05 -18.39
N PHE A 621 7.64 46.70 -18.33
CA PHE A 621 6.36 46.09 -18.04
C PHE A 621 5.22 46.87 -18.75
N PRO A 622 5.08 46.68 -20.08
CA PRO A 622 4.09 47.37 -20.90
C PRO A 622 2.64 47.20 -20.41
N LEU A 623 1.76 48.14 -20.80
CA LEU A 623 0.36 48.18 -20.37
C LEU A 623 -0.42 46.93 -20.81
N ASP A 624 -0.20 46.46 -22.03
CA ASP A 624 -0.83 45.25 -22.59
C ASP A 624 -0.39 44.00 -21.82
N VAL A 625 0.89 43.90 -21.44
CA VAL A 625 1.40 42.83 -20.57
C VAL A 625 0.71 42.86 -19.20
N TRP A 626 0.57 44.04 -18.59
CA TRP A 626 -0.16 44.19 -17.34
C TRP A 626 -1.63 43.81 -17.48
N GLN A 627 -2.34 44.30 -18.51
CA GLN A 627 -3.75 44.00 -18.76
C GLN A 627 -3.98 42.48 -18.91
N HIS A 628 -3.05 41.80 -19.58
CA HIS A 628 -3.08 40.35 -19.73
C HIS A 628 -2.87 39.64 -18.38
N TRP A 629 -1.84 40.03 -17.61
CA TRP A 629 -1.51 39.36 -16.35
C TRP A 629 -2.48 39.68 -15.21
N ALA A 630 -3.14 40.84 -15.26
CA ALA A 630 -4.20 41.24 -14.34
C ALA A 630 -5.54 40.52 -14.59
N SER A 631 -5.63 39.69 -15.64
CA SER A 631 -6.80 38.86 -15.89
C SER A 631 -7.10 37.94 -14.70
N PRO A 632 -8.39 37.79 -14.31
CA PRO A 632 -8.78 36.90 -13.23
C PRO A 632 -8.58 35.41 -13.59
N THR A 633 -8.36 35.09 -14.87
CA THR A 633 -8.12 33.72 -15.33
C THR A 633 -6.84 33.64 -16.14
N TRP A 634 -5.96 32.73 -15.73
CA TRP A 634 -4.73 32.36 -16.39
C TRP A 634 -4.91 31.02 -17.09
N ASN A 635 -4.73 31.03 -18.40
CA ASN A 635 -5.04 29.88 -19.24
C ASN A 635 -3.78 29.15 -19.69
N VAL A 636 -3.94 27.83 -19.81
CA VAL A 636 -2.85 26.91 -20.13
C VAL A 636 -2.91 26.50 -21.61
N GLU A 637 -1.80 26.62 -22.32
CA GLU A 637 -1.69 26.30 -23.75
C GLU A 637 -2.03 24.83 -24.03
N LYS A 638 -2.82 24.63 -25.08
CA LYS A 638 -3.11 23.31 -25.66
C LYS A 638 -1.97 22.94 -26.61
N GLY A 639 -1.34 21.80 -26.38
CA GLY A 639 -0.47 21.17 -27.40
C GLY A 639 -1.29 20.82 -28.63
N ASP A 640 -0.82 21.26 -29.79
CA ASP A 640 -1.35 21.11 -31.16
C ASP A 640 -2.85 21.46 -31.34
N ILE A 641 -3.12 22.68 -31.83
CA ILE A 641 -4.42 23.10 -32.34
C ILE A 641 -4.36 23.18 -33.86
N ASP A 642 -4.58 22.04 -34.52
CA ASP A 642 -5.08 22.01 -35.90
C ASP A 642 -6.44 21.29 -35.93
N HIS A 643 -7.41 21.75 -35.12
CA HIS A 643 -8.84 21.51 -35.39
C HIS A 643 -9.81 22.30 -34.48
N LEU A 644 -9.55 23.58 -34.20
CA LEU A 644 -10.51 24.43 -33.47
C LEU A 644 -10.55 25.89 -33.95
N HIS A 645 -9.84 26.23 -35.03
CA HIS A 645 -9.86 27.59 -35.58
C HIS A 645 -11.14 27.91 -36.36
N GLU A 646 -11.80 26.92 -36.96
CA GLU A 646 -13.00 27.14 -37.79
C GLU A 646 -14.28 27.49 -37.01
N VAL A 647 -14.33 27.28 -35.69
CA VAL A 647 -15.55 27.54 -34.88
C VAL A 647 -15.45 28.83 -34.06
N MET A 648 -14.28 29.49 -34.02
CA MET A 648 -14.03 30.64 -33.14
C MET A 648 -13.82 31.97 -33.89
N GLU A 649 -13.93 31.97 -35.21
CA GLU A 649 -13.82 33.17 -36.06
C GLU A 649 -15.03 34.12 -35.93
N ASP A 650 -16.20 33.61 -35.53
CA ASP A 650 -17.45 34.38 -35.44
C ASP A 650 -17.50 35.38 -34.26
N TYR A 651 -16.60 35.27 -33.27
CA TYR A 651 -16.67 36.10 -32.05
C TYR A 651 -15.46 37.03 -31.81
N LYS A 652 -14.45 37.08 -32.70
CA LYS A 652 -13.28 37.98 -32.59
C LYS A 652 -12.66 38.09 -31.18
N VAL A 653 -12.63 37.00 -30.42
CA VAL A 653 -11.90 36.97 -29.13
C VAL A 653 -10.57 36.25 -29.37
N ASN A 654 -9.49 37.02 -29.51
CA ASN A 654 -8.13 36.45 -29.55
C ASN A 654 -7.89 35.66 -28.26
N THR A 655 -7.51 34.39 -28.42
CA THR A 655 -7.56 33.35 -27.41
C THR A 655 -6.36 33.39 -26.47
N TRP A 656 -6.69 33.46 -25.18
CA TRP A 656 -5.81 33.55 -24.02
C TRP A 656 -5.21 32.17 -23.68
N PHE A 657 -3.97 31.82 -24.06
CA PHE A 657 -3.40 30.48 -23.81
C PHE A 657 -1.86 30.44 -23.77
N ASP A 658 -1.20 31.00 -22.75
CA ASP A 658 0.28 31.15 -22.74
C ASP A 658 1.03 30.44 -21.60
N ILE A 659 0.35 29.76 -20.67
CA ILE A 659 1.02 28.91 -19.66
C ILE A 659 1.14 27.48 -20.18
N LYS A 660 2.34 26.92 -20.32
CA LYS A 660 2.49 25.54 -20.77
C LYS A 660 2.48 24.58 -19.57
N ARG A 661 1.67 23.51 -19.57
CA ARG A 661 1.72 22.49 -18.49
C ARG A 661 3.10 21.83 -18.33
N THR A 662 3.86 21.80 -19.41
CA THR A 662 5.20 21.20 -19.48
C THR A 662 6.30 22.16 -19.03
N ASP A 663 5.97 23.45 -18.79
CA ASP A 663 6.90 24.47 -18.34
C ASP A 663 7.17 24.35 -16.83
N VAL A 664 7.89 23.29 -16.49
CA VAL A 664 8.27 22.91 -15.13
C VAL A 664 9.71 22.38 -15.13
N LEU A 665 10.41 22.48 -14.00
CA LEU A 665 11.75 21.91 -13.87
C LEU A 665 11.71 20.38 -14.04
N ASN A 666 12.56 19.85 -14.92
CA ASN A 666 12.65 18.42 -15.19
C ASN A 666 13.73 17.75 -14.32
N GLY A 667 13.39 17.40 -13.08
CA GLY A 667 14.20 16.47 -12.24
C GLY A 667 13.96 14.98 -12.54
N LYS A 668 13.28 14.70 -13.66
CA LYS A 668 12.53 13.47 -13.96
C LYS A 668 13.32 12.17 -14.16
N LYS A 669 14.66 12.21 -14.22
CA LYS A 669 15.50 11.00 -14.36
C LYS A 669 16.33 10.74 -13.11
N GLU A 670 16.92 11.77 -12.52
CA GLU A 670 17.79 11.62 -11.34
C GLU A 670 16.99 11.50 -10.03
N ALA A 671 15.80 12.13 -9.94
CA ALA A 671 14.90 11.99 -8.79
C ALA A 671 14.13 10.65 -8.78
N THR A 672 14.05 9.95 -9.91
CA THR A 672 13.12 8.83 -10.16
C THR A 672 13.70 7.42 -10.04
N ASP A 673 15.01 7.26 -9.80
CA ASP A 673 15.68 5.94 -9.75
C ASP A 673 15.21 5.01 -8.60
N LEU A 674 14.18 5.40 -7.83
CA LEU A 674 13.52 4.56 -6.81
C LEU A 674 11.98 4.50 -6.95
N GLY A 675 11.42 4.78 -8.13
CA GLY A 675 9.97 4.64 -8.35
C GLY A 675 9.10 5.69 -7.65
N ASP A 676 9.69 6.86 -7.40
CA ASP A 676 9.04 8.03 -6.79
C ASP A 676 7.82 8.49 -7.62
N GLU A 677 6.76 8.88 -6.91
CA GLU A 677 5.50 9.30 -7.50
C GLU A 677 5.63 10.56 -8.35
N LYS A 678 4.87 10.60 -9.45
CA LYS A 678 4.67 11.81 -10.24
C LYS A 678 4.07 12.88 -9.34
N HIS A 679 4.75 14.00 -9.12
CA HIS A 679 4.12 15.23 -8.61
C HIS A 679 2.90 15.51 -9.51
N ILE A 680 1.68 15.36 -8.99
CA ILE A 680 0.47 15.29 -9.83
C ILE A 680 0.17 16.66 -10.49
N ALA A 681 0.63 17.75 -9.87
CA ALA A 681 0.57 19.11 -10.41
C ALA A 681 1.76 19.97 -9.90
N PRO A 682 2.94 19.91 -10.54
CA PRO A 682 3.98 20.92 -10.31
C PRO A 682 3.48 22.30 -10.77
N LEU A 683 3.67 23.32 -9.93
CA LEU A 683 3.39 24.71 -10.28
C LEU A 683 4.28 25.13 -11.47
N GLN A 684 3.68 25.71 -12.50
CA GLN A 684 4.40 26.06 -13.73
C GLN A 684 5.30 27.27 -13.52
N LEU A 685 6.48 27.26 -14.14
CA LEU A 685 7.48 28.33 -14.05
C LEU A 685 6.91 29.67 -14.52
N SER A 686 6.13 29.67 -15.61
CA SER A 686 5.39 30.84 -16.09
C SER A 686 4.43 31.43 -15.04
N VAL A 687 3.75 30.62 -14.23
CA VAL A 687 2.87 31.09 -13.15
C VAL A 687 3.69 31.76 -12.05
N ILE A 688 4.79 31.12 -11.63
CA ILE A 688 5.72 31.64 -10.61
C ILE A 688 6.34 32.96 -11.07
N LYS A 689 6.85 32.99 -12.31
CA LYS A 689 7.45 34.16 -12.96
C LYS A 689 6.52 35.36 -12.91
N ARG A 690 5.23 35.17 -13.22
CA ARG A 690 4.23 36.25 -13.15
C ARG A 690 4.13 36.84 -11.75
N CYS A 691 3.99 35.97 -10.76
CA CYS A 691 3.85 36.38 -9.37
C CYS A 691 5.09 37.14 -8.88
N VAL A 692 6.29 36.59 -9.09
CA VAL A 692 7.55 37.23 -8.69
C VAL A 692 7.74 38.56 -9.40
N GLN A 693 7.52 38.60 -10.71
CA GLN A 693 7.74 39.81 -11.50
C GLN A 693 6.75 40.93 -11.14
N MET A 694 5.47 40.63 -10.91
CA MET A 694 4.48 41.65 -10.53
C MET A 694 4.69 42.15 -9.10
N TRP A 695 4.91 41.24 -8.15
CA TRP A 695 4.73 41.51 -6.73
C TRP A 695 6.03 41.61 -5.91
N SER A 696 7.18 41.72 -6.58
CA SER A 696 8.46 42.08 -5.95
C SER A 696 9.30 43.02 -6.82
N ASN A 697 10.18 43.80 -6.21
CA ASN A 697 11.23 44.55 -6.89
C ASN A 697 12.48 43.67 -7.11
N LYS A 698 13.36 44.10 -8.02
CA LYS A 698 14.69 43.49 -8.17
C LYS A 698 15.50 43.68 -6.88
N GLY A 699 16.31 42.68 -6.52
CA GLY A 699 17.10 42.66 -5.28
C GLY A 699 16.32 42.31 -4.01
N GLU A 700 14.99 42.20 -4.08
CA GLU A 700 14.17 41.82 -2.93
C GLU A 700 14.20 40.31 -2.63
N THR A 701 13.75 39.95 -1.42
CA THR A 701 13.78 38.57 -0.93
C THR A 701 12.46 37.83 -1.21
N VAL A 702 12.54 36.70 -1.90
CA VAL A 702 11.43 35.77 -2.18
C VAL A 702 11.60 34.50 -1.36
N PHE A 703 10.54 34.05 -0.68
CA PHE A 703 10.56 32.86 0.18
C PHE A 703 9.55 31.77 -0.24
N THR A 704 9.96 30.51 -0.11
CA THR A 704 9.06 29.34 -0.14
C THR A 704 9.33 28.41 1.06
N PRO A 705 8.31 28.03 1.85
CA PRO A 705 8.45 27.01 2.89
C PRO A 705 8.43 25.58 2.35
N PHE A 706 8.11 25.36 1.06
CA PHE A 706 8.08 24.03 0.44
C PHE A 706 8.86 24.08 -0.87
N LEU A 707 10.19 24.04 -0.75
CA LEU A 707 11.10 24.30 -1.87
C LEU A 707 11.01 23.22 -2.97
N GLY A 708 10.74 21.96 -2.62
CA GLY A 708 10.68 20.87 -3.60
C GLY A 708 11.97 20.79 -4.42
N ILE A 709 11.84 20.76 -5.75
CA ILE A 709 12.98 20.80 -6.68
C ILE A 709 13.45 22.22 -7.05
N GLY A 710 12.93 23.24 -6.36
CA GLY A 710 13.42 24.61 -6.40
C GLY A 710 12.75 25.57 -7.40
N SER A 711 11.57 25.26 -7.94
CA SER A 711 10.94 26.06 -9.00
C SER A 711 10.73 27.53 -8.64
N GLU A 712 10.25 27.82 -7.43
CA GLU A 712 9.97 29.18 -6.95
C GLU A 712 11.25 30.01 -6.84
N ILE A 713 12.30 29.41 -6.28
CA ILE A 713 13.59 30.07 -6.09
C ILE A 713 14.38 30.16 -7.39
N TYR A 714 14.25 29.17 -8.26
CA TYR A 714 14.82 29.19 -9.62
C TYR A 714 14.34 30.43 -10.39
N GLU A 715 13.03 30.71 -10.40
CA GLU A 715 12.48 31.90 -11.05
C GLU A 715 12.85 33.19 -10.31
N ALA A 716 12.86 33.18 -8.97
CA ALA A 716 13.30 34.35 -8.19
C ALA A 716 14.73 34.78 -8.56
N VAL A 717 15.67 33.84 -8.56
CA VAL A 717 17.08 34.10 -8.92
C VAL A 717 17.22 34.47 -10.41
N THR A 718 16.47 33.81 -11.29
CA THR A 718 16.43 34.16 -12.73
C THR A 718 16.03 35.62 -12.95
N LEU A 719 15.11 36.10 -12.12
CA LEU A 719 14.58 37.45 -12.15
C LEU A 719 15.35 38.43 -11.25
N GLU A 720 16.56 38.09 -10.79
CA GLU A 720 17.42 38.97 -9.97
C GLU A 720 16.82 39.31 -8.59
N ARG A 721 16.14 38.35 -7.96
CA ARG A 721 15.73 38.42 -6.55
C ARG A 721 16.59 37.49 -5.71
N TYR A 722 16.69 37.78 -4.42
CA TYR A 722 17.32 36.87 -3.46
C TYR A 722 16.31 35.79 -3.05
N GLY A 723 16.68 34.51 -3.18
CA GLY A 723 15.77 33.41 -2.88
C GLY A 723 16.03 32.72 -1.55
N ILE A 724 15.01 32.44 -0.75
CA ILE A 724 15.12 31.63 0.47
C ILE A 724 14.16 30.45 0.40
N GLY A 725 14.62 29.23 0.67
CA GLY A 725 13.76 28.04 0.60
C GLY A 725 14.07 26.98 1.64
N ILE A 726 13.04 26.26 2.09
CA ILE A 726 13.17 25.12 3.02
C ILE A 726 12.61 23.86 2.35
N GLU A 727 13.34 22.74 2.42
CA GLU A 727 12.90 21.42 1.97
C GLU A 727 13.24 20.34 3.00
N LEU A 728 12.30 19.46 3.29
CA LEU A 728 12.50 18.39 4.27
C LEU A 728 13.23 17.17 3.66
N LYS A 729 12.95 16.84 2.39
CA LYS A 729 13.46 15.64 1.71
C LYS A 729 14.85 15.91 1.10
N ASP A 730 15.83 15.11 1.51
CA ASP A 730 17.23 15.25 1.09
C ASP A 730 17.40 15.30 -0.44
N LYS A 731 16.75 14.38 -1.17
CA LYS A 731 16.86 14.29 -2.63
C LYS A 731 16.29 15.52 -3.36
N TYR A 732 15.20 16.08 -2.85
CA TYR A 732 14.59 17.27 -3.42
C TYR A 732 15.45 18.49 -3.15
N PHE A 733 15.96 18.62 -1.92
CA PHE A 733 16.93 19.64 -1.56
C PHE A 733 18.17 19.63 -2.46
N GLU A 734 18.80 18.46 -2.66
CA GLU A 734 19.96 18.30 -3.54
C GLU A 734 19.65 18.69 -4.99
N THR A 735 18.48 18.27 -5.49
CA THR A 735 18.02 18.62 -6.84
C THR A 735 17.77 20.13 -6.98
N ALA A 736 17.19 20.77 -5.96
CA ALA A 736 16.95 22.20 -5.94
C ALA A 736 18.26 22.99 -6.00
N VAL A 737 19.25 22.61 -5.19
CA VAL A 737 20.59 23.21 -5.20
C VAL A 737 21.19 23.15 -6.61
N LYS A 738 21.12 21.97 -7.26
CA LYS A 738 21.61 21.78 -8.64
C LYS A 738 20.88 22.70 -9.63
N ASN A 739 19.55 22.72 -9.61
CA ASN A 739 18.75 23.52 -10.54
C ASN A 739 19.03 25.02 -10.40
N ILE A 740 19.11 25.53 -9.17
CA ILE A 740 19.31 26.96 -8.91
C ILE A 740 20.74 27.38 -9.26
N ASN A 741 21.74 26.51 -9.03
CA ASN A 741 23.12 26.78 -9.45
C ASN A 741 23.26 26.97 -10.97
N MET A 742 22.53 26.20 -11.79
CA MET A 742 22.55 26.35 -13.25
C MET A 742 22.17 27.78 -13.71
N VAL A 743 21.24 28.44 -13.01
CA VAL A 743 20.86 29.84 -13.29
C VAL A 743 22.04 30.77 -13.05
N THR A 744 22.69 30.61 -11.90
CA THR A 744 23.82 31.47 -11.51
C THR A 744 25.02 31.31 -12.43
N GLU A 745 25.29 30.10 -12.91
CA GLU A 745 26.35 29.82 -13.89
C GLU A 745 26.03 30.45 -15.25
N LYS A 746 24.79 30.32 -15.73
CA LYS A 746 24.35 30.92 -16.99
C LYS A 746 24.44 32.46 -16.96
N GLN A 747 24.04 33.08 -15.85
CA GLN A 747 24.16 34.53 -15.67
C GLN A 747 25.63 34.98 -15.65
N ARG A 748 26.52 34.23 -14.98
CA ARG A 748 27.97 34.50 -14.98
C ARG A 748 28.60 34.41 -16.37
N GLN A 749 28.21 33.40 -17.16
CA GLN A 749 28.70 33.26 -18.54
C GLN A 749 28.27 34.46 -19.40
N LEU A 750 27.02 34.91 -19.29
CA LEU A 750 26.52 36.07 -20.05
C LEU A 750 27.21 37.39 -19.68
N THR A 751 27.75 37.53 -18.46
CA THR A 751 28.51 38.72 -18.05
C THR A 751 29.99 38.70 -18.44
N LEU A 752 30.50 37.55 -18.94
CA LEU A 752 31.88 37.37 -19.41
C LEU A 752 32.04 37.60 -20.92
N PHE A 753 30.93 37.72 -21.64
CA PHE A 753 30.84 38.14 -23.04
C PHE A 753 30.32 39.58 -23.12
#